data_AF-A0A947FS89-F1
#
_entry.id   AF-A0A947FS89-F1
#
_cell.length_a   1.000
_cell.length_b   1.000
_cell.length_c   1.000
_cell.angle_alpha   90.00
_cell.angle_beta   90.00
_cell.angle_gamma   90.00
#
_symmetry.space_group_name_H-M   'P 1'
#
loop_
_entity.id
_entity.type
_entity.pdbx_description
1 polymer ?
#
loop_
_entity_poly.entity_id
_entity_poly.type
_entity_poly.pdbx_seq_one_letter_code
_entity_poly.pdbx_strand_id
1 'polypeptide(L)'
;MDIPQERHSVTFNLAKILTGVVAILLLAPATTWSQVPYNIDGVVPDAGCCVEFQDPSGSVSELGPVNSSQTKLSVINSVGVPMLDFTNPNSSTDIATIWLESFEDATGDIWLYFAWERDANTGSSVISYEFQMAAPDPACDYSGVDQVDQVEPESAEETALINSCNPWANRQAGDFMVVWDFGGGATDIVLRTYNGATFDAGINLSASGFATAALNADSSRGEGAINLTDAIFGTMDTCFNVANVIPGTITGNSDQADYKDTVLADIASLVTISNCGTVNIIKSTQPAGQLGSFAYTLDRLGGGDIDYTPRTSASGSLIDDGGREQLLVLPGGDYRLSEDLTGEPNFELQSIFCNKPAPGTDGTAGFGVNVGETTDCVITNELLMGTITVSKQVVNGYGGTAQASEFCLALNDDENTPTFPGNDTGTQFTFVIGNQYAVSEVACGDPDTSPPGYVASYSGDCSGVIEARTDKFCTVTNTQQPQAQAGVTLFKNVVNDNGGNAPSSAWTLHAGLKPGSSGTCTSSGLSGVDAGSGAGGSLSVSDVVAQCVYVLSETGGPATGYAAVGWSCSGDISLTGNEITVGPDGGSCTVTNDDIAPSLTLVKQVTNDNGGTAQASAWTLNADGPTPIAGAGSVSSDATFSAGTYTLSEFGPANYAPSGWGCDGGSQNGNTITLALAETATCTIVNDDIQPVLTVIKSVVNDNGGLLNVGDFPLFVDDLQVQSGAQNGFDAGTYTISETNQAGYEAGTWGGDCAADGTIDLMIGDDKTCSITNDDIPPELKIVKTAVEPLTIPGYDIGFTVTVWNIGGGDALGVALIDALPPAGNPEENLEPLPWATTTRGCTVSADFATLTCDIGTLEKDPTPDQVESGDEASFTVDLVATIPADYLDTSPDDPSGPGTLGSYFEIDGNLTDDGDDQALDWGSEGLALINVLDAPLADLSPDYLIDDSFSDGAKENDPVPTVLDHSIPPNKSDLINFLIAQDEVDGNGFLALGWIRTDSLGTSNFDFELNQSFEMSANGRTPVRSTGDVLISFDFESSGNVVLLTLREWDGDATKWINARSLNIEGTGFAAVNDPLLFGTIPEGEPNTLHGGLLPDQSFGEALINLTQTFEGDCRKFVSAYVKGRSSTPFT
;
A
#
# COMPACT_ATOMS: atom_id res chain seq x y z
N MET A 1 47.42 -56.04 -17.35
CA MET A 1 46.82 -56.86 -18.42
C MET A 1 45.48 -56.24 -18.73
N ASP A 2 45.23 -56.04 -20.02
CA ASP A 2 43.99 -55.69 -20.73
C ASP A 2 43.07 -54.58 -20.16
N ILE A 3 42.71 -53.64 -21.05
CA ILE A 3 41.93 -52.43 -20.76
C ILE A 3 40.90 -52.23 -21.89
N PRO A 4 39.64 -51.98 -21.54
CA PRO A 4 38.78 -50.98 -22.17
C PRO A 4 38.41 -49.89 -21.13
N GLN A 5 38.46 -48.55 -21.33
CA GLN A 5 38.07 -47.71 -22.48
C GLN A 5 36.62 -48.02 -22.90
N GLU A 6 35.61 -47.22 -22.57
CA GLU A 6 35.55 -45.76 -22.80
C GLU A 6 35.02 -44.94 -21.59
N ARG A 7 35.18 -43.61 -21.65
CA ARG A 7 34.35 -42.65 -20.90
C ARG A 7 33.57 -41.81 -21.91
N HIS A 8 32.26 -41.65 -21.73
CA HIS A 8 31.52 -40.58 -22.40
C HIS A 8 31.15 -39.49 -21.39
N SER A 9 31.76 -38.32 -21.56
CA SER A 9 31.31 -37.08 -20.95
C SER A 9 30.19 -36.51 -21.81
N VAL A 10 29.01 -36.28 -21.23
CA VAL A 10 27.89 -35.61 -21.90
C VAL A 10 27.57 -34.35 -21.12
N THR A 11 27.95 -33.19 -21.66
CA THR A 11 27.48 -31.88 -21.20
C THR A 11 26.01 -31.74 -21.55
N PHE A 12 25.17 -31.43 -20.56
CA PHE A 12 23.81 -30.99 -20.82
C PHE A 12 23.82 -29.69 -21.62
N ASN A 13 22.99 -29.63 -22.66
CA ASN A 13 22.69 -28.44 -23.45
C ASN A 13 21.17 -28.33 -23.53
N LEU A 14 20.65 -27.10 -23.45
CA LEU A 14 19.22 -26.84 -23.40
C LEU A 14 18.51 -27.07 -24.75
N ALA A 15 17.20 -27.31 -24.63
CA ALA A 15 16.13 -27.04 -25.60
C ALA A 15 15.71 -28.12 -26.63
N LYS A 16 14.40 -28.06 -26.90
CA LYS A 16 13.59 -28.72 -27.96
C LYS A 16 13.14 -30.16 -27.75
N ILE A 17 11.99 -30.27 -27.07
CA ILE A 17 10.72 -30.81 -27.61
C ILE A 17 10.87 -31.75 -28.81
N LEU A 18 10.45 -33.01 -28.64
CA LEU A 18 9.96 -33.83 -29.75
C LEU A 18 8.63 -34.48 -29.37
N THR A 19 7.59 -34.24 -30.17
CA THR A 19 6.24 -34.77 -29.97
C THR A 19 6.21 -36.29 -30.12
N GLY A 20 5.70 -37.00 -29.11
CA GLY A 20 5.64 -38.47 -29.09
C GLY A 20 4.52 -39.01 -28.21
N VAL A 21 3.26 -38.72 -28.55
CA VAL A 21 2.10 -39.25 -27.82
C VAL A 21 2.03 -40.78 -27.99
N VAL A 22 2.49 -41.51 -26.98
CA VAL A 22 2.15 -42.92 -26.78
C VAL A 22 0.90 -42.96 -25.92
N ALA A 23 -0.27 -43.11 -26.55
CA ALA A 23 -1.51 -43.36 -25.83
C ALA A 23 -1.45 -44.75 -25.17
N ILE A 24 -1.03 -44.80 -23.91
CA ILE A 24 -1.08 -46.02 -23.10
C ILE A 24 -2.55 -46.27 -22.77
N LEU A 25 -3.13 -47.29 -23.40
CA LEU A 25 -4.49 -47.72 -23.13
C LEU A 25 -4.52 -48.47 -21.79
N LEU A 26 -4.71 -47.73 -20.70
CA LEU A 26 -4.91 -48.27 -19.35
C LEU A 26 -6.10 -49.23 -19.35
N LEU A 27 -5.82 -50.52 -19.20
CA LEU A 27 -6.82 -51.56 -19.03
C LEU A 27 -7.20 -51.61 -17.55
N ALA A 28 -8.26 -50.87 -17.18
CA ALA A 28 -8.74 -50.79 -15.81
C ALA A 28 -8.95 -52.19 -15.19
N PRO A 29 -8.52 -52.41 -13.93
CA PRO A 29 -8.80 -53.66 -13.22
C PRO A 29 -10.31 -53.78 -12.98
N ALA A 30 -10.90 -54.91 -13.38
CA ALA A 30 -12.31 -55.19 -13.15
C ALA A 30 -12.57 -55.68 -11.72
N THR A 31 -12.28 -54.84 -10.73
CA THR A 31 -12.54 -55.06 -9.29
C THR A 31 -13.87 -54.43 -8.86
N THR A 32 -14.52 -55.06 -7.88
CA THR A 32 -15.81 -54.59 -7.34
C THR A 32 -15.59 -53.46 -6.35
N TRP A 33 -16.40 -52.40 -6.44
CA TRP A 33 -16.38 -51.20 -5.61
C TRP A 33 -16.69 -51.52 -4.14
N SER A 34 -15.66 -51.94 -3.39
CA SER A 34 -15.77 -52.45 -2.02
C SER A 34 -14.64 -51.94 -1.11
N GLN A 35 -13.90 -50.92 -1.55
CA GLN A 35 -12.67 -50.44 -0.90
C GLN A 35 -12.52 -48.92 -0.81
N VAL A 36 -13.46 -48.12 -1.32
CA VAL A 36 -13.49 -46.68 -0.96
C VAL A 36 -13.75 -46.60 0.55
N PRO A 37 -12.90 -45.92 1.35
CA PRO A 37 -13.05 -45.90 2.81
C PRO A 37 -14.18 -44.97 3.29
N TYR A 38 -14.65 -44.06 2.43
CA TYR A 38 -15.70 -43.07 2.67
C TYR A 38 -17.04 -43.47 2.03
N ASN A 39 -18.16 -43.05 2.62
CA ASN A 39 -19.52 -43.34 2.16
C ASN A 39 -20.03 -42.23 1.22
N ILE A 40 -19.50 -42.19 -0.01
CA ILE A 40 -19.85 -41.20 -1.03
C ILE A 40 -21.29 -41.42 -1.54
N ASP A 41 -22.27 -40.73 -0.92
CA ASP A 41 -23.70 -40.81 -1.23
C ASP A 41 -24.44 -39.47 -1.39
N GLY A 42 -23.76 -38.35 -1.09
CA GLY A 42 -24.26 -36.98 -1.24
C GLY A 42 -24.69 -36.32 0.08
N VAL A 43 -24.43 -36.96 1.23
CA VAL A 43 -24.68 -36.39 2.57
C VAL A 43 -23.39 -35.79 3.13
N VAL A 44 -23.16 -34.51 2.85
CA VAL A 44 -21.93 -33.79 3.17
C VAL A 44 -22.02 -33.07 4.54
N PRO A 45 -21.00 -33.15 5.41
CA PRO A 45 -19.85 -34.08 5.36
C PRO A 45 -20.20 -35.48 5.89
N ASP A 46 -19.41 -36.49 5.48
CA ASP A 46 -19.60 -37.87 5.90
C ASP A 46 -19.32 -38.08 7.42
N ALA A 47 -19.98 -39.06 8.03
CA ALA A 47 -20.24 -39.10 9.46
C ALA A 47 -19.03 -39.53 10.33
N GLY A 48 -18.11 -38.59 10.56
CA GLY A 48 -16.93 -38.76 11.43
C GLY A 48 -15.59 -38.73 10.70
N CYS A 49 -15.58 -38.16 9.49
CA CYS A 49 -14.38 -37.86 8.71
C CYS A 49 -13.94 -36.39 8.89
N CYS A 50 -12.81 -36.05 8.25
CA CYS A 50 -12.38 -34.74 7.73
C CYS A 50 -12.09 -33.55 8.65
N VAL A 51 -11.21 -32.69 8.14
CA VAL A 51 -10.97 -31.32 8.62
C VAL A 51 -11.87 -30.38 7.83
N GLU A 52 -12.56 -29.50 8.55
CA GLU A 52 -13.49 -28.50 8.03
C GLU A 52 -12.79 -27.14 7.91
N PHE A 53 -13.01 -26.46 6.79
CA PHE A 53 -12.58 -25.07 6.58
C PHE A 53 -13.83 -24.28 6.14
N GLN A 54 -14.22 -23.31 6.95
CA GLN A 54 -15.31 -22.37 6.69
C GLN A 54 -14.82 -21.23 5.80
N ASP A 55 -15.71 -20.67 4.99
CA ASP A 55 -15.49 -19.52 4.11
C ASP A 55 -16.62 -18.47 4.37
N PRO A 56 -16.42 -17.16 4.14
CA PRO A 56 -17.40 -16.10 4.46
C PRO A 56 -18.70 -16.05 3.62
N SER A 57 -19.47 -17.14 3.59
CA SER A 57 -20.76 -17.33 2.89
C SER A 57 -21.65 -16.08 2.71
N GLY A 58 -21.99 -15.76 1.46
CA GLY A 58 -23.03 -14.81 1.09
C GLY A 58 -22.54 -13.56 0.36
N SER A 59 -23.38 -12.54 0.23
CA SER A 59 -23.04 -11.30 -0.52
C SER A 59 -22.16 -10.31 0.25
N VAL A 60 -21.21 -10.79 1.04
CA VAL A 60 -20.21 -10.01 1.79
C VAL A 60 -18.94 -9.80 0.95
N SER A 61 -17.91 -9.12 1.47
CA SER A 61 -16.63 -8.95 0.78
C SER A 61 -15.60 -9.82 1.48
N GLU A 62 -14.96 -10.71 0.72
CA GLU A 62 -14.06 -11.74 1.24
C GLU A 62 -12.73 -11.77 0.47
N LEU A 63 -11.69 -12.26 1.14
CA LEU A 63 -10.31 -12.17 0.67
C LEU A 63 -10.06 -13.13 -0.49
N GLY A 64 -10.12 -12.61 -1.72
CA GLY A 64 -10.08 -13.41 -2.95
C GLY A 64 -9.20 -12.84 -4.06
N PRO A 65 -9.00 -13.59 -5.16
CA PRO A 65 -8.12 -13.17 -6.25
C PRO A 65 -8.74 -12.07 -7.12
N VAL A 66 -8.02 -10.94 -7.29
CA VAL A 66 -8.54 -9.71 -7.92
C VAL A 66 -9.12 -9.95 -9.32
N ASN A 67 -10.44 -9.91 -9.44
CA ASN A 67 -11.22 -10.29 -10.63
C ASN A 67 -10.79 -9.53 -11.90
N SER A 68 -9.88 -10.11 -12.67
CA SER A 68 -9.15 -9.45 -13.75
C SER A 68 -8.72 -10.46 -14.83
N SER A 69 -8.18 -9.99 -15.96
CA SER A 69 -7.61 -10.89 -16.97
C SER A 69 -6.35 -11.65 -16.51
N GLN A 70 -5.88 -11.41 -15.29
CA GLN A 70 -4.67 -12.00 -14.71
C GLN A 70 -4.95 -13.15 -13.73
N THR A 71 -6.19 -13.31 -13.24
CA THR A 71 -6.59 -14.45 -12.37
C THR A 71 -6.89 -15.74 -13.12
N LYS A 72 -6.47 -15.81 -14.39
CA LYS A 72 -6.60 -17.01 -15.22
C LYS A 72 -5.65 -18.11 -14.79
N LEU A 73 -6.16 -19.35 -14.80
CA LEU A 73 -5.41 -20.54 -14.39
C LEU A 73 -4.04 -20.66 -15.09
N SER A 74 -3.92 -20.23 -16.34
CA SER A 74 -2.67 -20.27 -17.12
C SER A 74 -1.61 -19.23 -16.78
N VAL A 75 -1.91 -18.19 -15.97
CA VAL A 75 -0.97 -17.09 -15.69
C VAL A 75 -0.93 -16.62 -14.25
N ILE A 76 -1.92 -16.94 -13.41
CA ILE A 76 -2.07 -16.43 -12.03
C ILE A 76 -0.81 -16.61 -11.16
N ASN A 77 -0.08 -17.71 -11.33
CA ASN A 77 1.20 -18.02 -10.68
C ASN A 77 2.39 -17.14 -11.12
N SER A 78 2.21 -16.20 -12.05
CA SER A 78 3.27 -15.34 -12.62
C SER A 78 2.96 -13.85 -12.50
N VAL A 79 1.89 -13.50 -11.80
CA VAL A 79 1.43 -12.12 -11.60
C VAL A 79 2.09 -11.53 -10.35
N GLY A 80 2.49 -10.26 -10.43
CA GLY A 80 2.99 -9.52 -9.27
C GLY A 80 1.89 -9.19 -8.27
N VAL A 81 2.28 -8.84 -7.05
CA VAL A 81 1.36 -8.43 -5.98
C VAL A 81 0.93 -6.95 -6.14
N PRO A 82 -0.27 -6.56 -5.67
CA PRO A 82 -1.30 -7.40 -5.04
C PRO A 82 -1.98 -8.35 -6.03
N MET A 83 -2.20 -9.60 -5.58
CA MET A 83 -3.02 -10.62 -6.26
C MET A 83 -4.33 -10.89 -5.51
N LEU A 84 -4.35 -10.63 -4.21
CA LEU A 84 -5.54 -10.72 -3.36
C LEU A 84 -6.11 -9.32 -3.12
N ASP A 85 -7.43 -9.25 -2.91
CA ASP A 85 -8.16 -8.05 -2.51
C ASP A 85 -9.49 -8.49 -1.86
N PHE A 86 -10.24 -7.56 -1.27
CA PHE A 86 -11.59 -7.84 -0.79
C PHE A 86 -12.57 -7.86 -1.98
N THR A 87 -12.92 -9.08 -2.40
CA THR A 87 -13.80 -9.33 -3.54
C THR A 87 -15.20 -9.73 -3.07
N ASN A 88 -16.21 -9.46 -3.87
CA ASN A 88 -17.57 -9.96 -3.67
C ASN A 88 -17.87 -11.03 -4.72
N PRO A 89 -17.56 -12.31 -4.46
CA PRO A 89 -18.11 -13.42 -5.22
C PRO A 89 -19.62 -13.32 -5.32
N ASN A 90 -20.14 -13.74 -6.47
CA ASN A 90 -21.58 -13.90 -6.63
C ASN A 90 -21.97 -15.22 -5.95
N SER A 91 -23.16 -15.30 -5.35
CA SER A 91 -23.66 -16.51 -4.67
C SER A 91 -23.75 -17.77 -5.56
N SER A 92 -23.51 -17.60 -6.86
CA SER A 92 -23.42 -18.62 -7.91
C SER A 92 -22.00 -19.18 -8.12
N THR A 93 -21.00 -18.62 -7.43
CA THR A 93 -19.60 -19.06 -7.35
C THR A 93 -19.06 -19.08 -5.92
N ASP A 94 -19.68 -18.39 -4.96
CA ASP A 94 -19.28 -18.41 -3.55
C ASP A 94 -19.40 -19.81 -2.93
N ILE A 95 -18.42 -20.14 -2.09
CA ILE A 95 -18.27 -21.33 -1.26
C ILE A 95 -18.62 -20.94 0.17
N ALA A 96 -19.33 -21.81 0.88
CA ALA A 96 -19.61 -21.60 2.31
C ALA A 96 -18.72 -22.46 3.21
N THR A 97 -18.34 -23.66 2.74
CA THR A 97 -17.51 -24.59 3.51
C THR A 97 -16.87 -25.63 2.58
N ILE A 98 -15.66 -26.06 2.92
CA ILE A 98 -15.03 -27.26 2.37
C ILE A 98 -14.58 -28.22 3.46
N TRP A 99 -14.36 -29.47 3.06
CA TRP A 99 -13.84 -30.53 3.91
C TRP A 99 -12.77 -31.34 3.17
N LEU A 100 -11.67 -31.68 3.84
CA LEU A 100 -10.62 -32.57 3.30
C LEU A 100 -10.18 -33.63 4.32
N GLU A 101 -9.82 -34.83 3.83
CA GLU A 101 -9.10 -35.84 4.62
C GLU A 101 -8.18 -36.70 3.74
N SER A 102 -7.02 -37.09 4.26
CA SER A 102 -6.12 -38.08 3.68
C SER A 102 -6.07 -39.35 4.56
N PHE A 103 -6.43 -40.51 4.00
CA PHE A 103 -6.50 -41.78 4.74
C PHE A 103 -5.80 -42.92 3.98
N GLU A 104 -4.86 -43.62 4.64
CA GLU A 104 -4.26 -44.85 4.10
C GLU A 104 -5.15 -46.06 4.46
N ASP A 105 -5.58 -46.81 3.44
CA ASP A 105 -6.46 -47.97 3.64
C ASP A 105 -5.70 -49.26 4.02
N ALA A 106 -6.46 -50.33 4.32
CA ALA A 106 -5.89 -51.61 4.74
C ALA A 106 -5.09 -52.37 3.64
N THR A 107 -4.99 -51.81 2.43
CA THR A 107 -4.16 -52.28 1.32
C THR A 107 -2.90 -51.43 1.10
N GLY A 108 -2.80 -50.24 1.73
CA GLY A 108 -1.74 -49.27 1.51
C GLY A 108 -2.07 -48.20 0.46
N ASP A 109 -3.34 -48.10 0.03
CA ASP A 109 -3.78 -47.06 -0.89
C ASP A 109 -4.16 -45.80 -0.13
N ILE A 110 -3.64 -44.65 -0.56
CA ILE A 110 -3.87 -43.34 0.06
C ILE A 110 -5.07 -42.71 -0.63
N TRP A 111 -6.15 -42.49 0.13
CA TRP A 111 -7.39 -41.92 -0.36
C TRP A 111 -7.59 -40.49 0.14
N LEU A 112 -7.80 -39.56 -0.80
CA LEU A 112 -8.26 -38.20 -0.53
C LEU A 112 -9.79 -38.17 -0.52
N TYR A 113 -10.39 -37.82 0.61
CA TYR A 113 -11.76 -37.28 0.67
C TYR A 113 -11.70 -35.78 0.43
N PHE A 114 -12.63 -35.26 -0.36
CA PHE A 114 -12.86 -33.84 -0.49
C PHE A 114 -14.35 -33.57 -0.67
N ALA A 115 -14.88 -32.55 -0.01
CA ALA A 115 -16.27 -32.14 -0.13
C ALA A 115 -16.43 -30.62 -0.01
N TRP A 116 -17.57 -30.11 -0.49
CA TRP A 116 -17.86 -28.69 -0.61
C TRP A 116 -19.36 -28.38 -0.41
N GLU A 117 -19.64 -27.18 0.07
CA GLU A 117 -20.94 -26.51 0.13
C GLU A 117 -20.84 -25.09 -0.43
N ARG A 118 -21.94 -24.58 -1.00
CA ARG A 118 -22.05 -23.25 -1.61
C ARG A 118 -23.41 -22.61 -1.32
N ASP A 119 -23.48 -21.29 -1.31
CA ASP A 119 -24.69 -20.53 -0.95
C ASP A 119 -25.87 -20.70 -1.93
N ALA A 120 -25.62 -20.95 -3.22
CA ALA A 120 -26.69 -21.21 -4.19
C ALA A 120 -26.55 -22.51 -4.98
N ASN A 121 -27.70 -23.17 -5.16
CA ASN A 121 -27.92 -24.27 -6.11
C ASN A 121 -28.12 -23.80 -7.57
N THR A 122 -27.71 -22.58 -7.91
CA THR A 122 -27.72 -22.02 -9.28
C THR A 122 -26.41 -21.30 -9.54
N GLY A 123 -25.86 -21.35 -10.77
CA GLY A 123 -24.62 -20.65 -11.09
C GLY A 123 -23.60 -21.43 -11.92
N SER A 124 -22.33 -21.17 -11.66
CA SER A 124 -21.22 -22.00 -12.17
C SER A 124 -21.35 -23.42 -11.60
N SER A 125 -20.85 -24.40 -12.35
CA SER A 125 -20.88 -25.81 -11.98
C SER A 125 -19.50 -26.41 -11.76
N VAL A 126 -18.46 -25.58 -11.54
CA VAL A 126 -17.07 -26.05 -11.48
C VAL A 126 -16.37 -25.67 -10.18
N ILE A 127 -16.11 -26.69 -9.37
CA ILE A 127 -15.25 -26.64 -8.18
C ILE A 127 -13.85 -27.14 -8.56
N SER A 128 -12.83 -26.54 -7.95
CA SER A 128 -11.43 -26.91 -8.13
C SER A 128 -10.70 -27.03 -6.79
N TYR A 129 -9.69 -27.90 -6.75
CA TYR A 129 -8.69 -27.96 -5.70
C TYR A 129 -7.32 -28.08 -6.39
N GLU A 130 -6.48 -27.06 -6.27
CA GLU A 130 -5.09 -27.11 -6.71
C GLU A 130 -4.19 -27.61 -5.57
N PHE A 131 -3.25 -28.51 -5.88
CA PHE A 131 -2.31 -29.11 -4.95
C PHE A 131 -0.90 -28.85 -5.46
N GLN A 132 -0.12 -28.07 -4.71
CA GLN A 132 1.25 -27.71 -5.06
C GLN A 132 2.24 -28.44 -4.14
N MET A 133 3.35 -28.89 -4.72
CA MET A 133 4.44 -29.54 -3.97
C MET A 133 5.32 -28.54 -3.21
N ALA A 134 5.32 -27.28 -3.64
CA ALA A 134 5.99 -26.20 -2.92
C ALA A 134 5.07 -25.66 -1.83
N ALA A 135 5.68 -25.19 -0.74
CA ALA A 135 4.98 -24.34 0.23
C ALA A 135 4.49 -23.04 -0.46
N PRO A 136 3.47 -22.35 0.08
CA PRO A 136 3.13 -21.00 -0.40
C PRO A 136 4.34 -20.05 -0.22
N ASP A 137 4.25 -18.84 -0.78
CA ASP A 137 5.26 -17.81 -0.52
C ASP A 137 5.31 -17.53 1.01
N PRO A 138 6.48 -17.36 1.65
CA PRO A 138 6.56 -16.98 3.06
C PRO A 138 5.84 -15.68 3.45
N ALA A 139 5.42 -14.85 2.49
CA ALA A 139 4.53 -13.71 2.69
C ALA A 139 3.03 -14.09 2.81
N CYS A 140 2.66 -15.32 2.46
CA CYS A 140 1.30 -15.86 2.55
C CYS A 140 1.04 -16.51 3.93
N ASP A 141 1.08 -15.71 5.00
CA ASP A 141 0.73 -16.16 6.35
C ASP A 141 -0.77 -15.97 6.62
N TYR A 142 -1.53 -17.07 6.61
CA TYR A 142 -2.98 -17.06 6.87
C TYR A 142 -3.34 -17.11 8.36
N SER A 143 -2.36 -17.17 9.28
CA SER A 143 -2.62 -17.42 10.72
C SER A 143 -3.29 -16.24 11.46
N GLY A 144 -3.38 -15.07 10.82
CA GLY A 144 -4.03 -13.86 11.34
C GLY A 144 -5.36 -13.46 10.67
N VAL A 145 -5.86 -14.22 9.69
CA VAL A 145 -7.10 -13.89 8.95
C VAL A 145 -8.33 -14.41 9.71
N ASP A 146 -9.33 -13.55 9.96
CA ASP A 146 -10.59 -13.98 10.60
C ASP A 146 -11.55 -14.58 9.54
N GLN A 147 -11.78 -15.88 9.59
CA GLN A 147 -12.55 -16.62 8.57
C GLN A 147 -14.09 -16.53 8.81
N VAL A 148 -14.59 -15.55 9.59
CA VAL A 148 -15.98 -15.58 10.11
C VAL A 148 -16.79 -14.28 9.93
N ASP A 149 -16.17 -13.10 9.86
CA ASP A 149 -16.90 -11.82 9.72
C ASP A 149 -16.04 -10.82 8.90
N GLN A 150 -16.08 -10.94 7.56
CA GLN A 150 -15.26 -10.17 6.62
C GLN A 150 -16.11 -9.20 5.78
N VAL A 151 -15.66 -7.95 5.68
CA VAL A 151 -16.36 -6.87 4.93
C VAL A 151 -15.39 -5.91 4.25
N GLU A 152 -14.31 -5.55 4.94
CA GLU A 152 -13.16 -4.72 4.53
C GLU A 152 -11.96 -5.17 5.42
N PRO A 153 -10.68 -4.89 5.09
CA PRO A 153 -9.55 -5.32 5.93
C PRO A 153 -9.59 -4.70 7.33
N GLU A 154 -9.89 -5.51 8.36
CA GLU A 154 -9.93 -5.06 9.76
C GLU A 154 -8.54 -5.12 10.43
N SER A 155 -7.61 -5.90 9.91
CA SER A 155 -6.27 -6.12 10.49
C SER A 155 -5.09 -5.58 9.65
N ALA A 156 -3.95 -5.41 10.31
CA ALA A 156 -2.68 -5.11 9.62
C ALA A 156 -2.12 -6.34 8.91
N GLU A 157 -2.49 -7.52 9.40
CA GLU A 157 -2.13 -8.85 8.92
C GLU A 157 -2.76 -9.13 7.54
N GLU A 158 -4.07 -8.93 7.38
CA GLU A 158 -4.77 -9.01 6.08
C GLU A 158 -4.25 -7.95 5.09
N THR A 159 -3.97 -6.74 5.60
CA THR A 159 -3.36 -5.67 4.79
C THR A 159 -1.97 -6.08 4.28
N ALA A 160 -1.14 -6.72 5.11
CA ALA A 160 0.17 -7.24 4.70
C ALA A 160 0.04 -8.39 3.69
N LEU A 161 -0.92 -9.30 3.92
CA LEU A 161 -1.22 -10.43 3.06
C LEU A 161 -1.61 -9.96 1.65
N ILE A 162 -2.56 -9.02 1.52
CA ILE A 162 -2.94 -8.38 0.23
C ILE A 162 -1.72 -7.80 -0.51
N ASN A 163 -0.88 -7.06 0.21
CA ASN A 163 0.25 -6.34 -0.39
C ASN A 163 1.45 -7.23 -0.78
N SER A 164 1.52 -8.48 -0.30
CA SER A 164 2.74 -9.30 -0.42
C SER A 164 2.56 -10.78 -0.77
N CYS A 165 1.34 -11.34 -0.66
CA CYS A 165 1.05 -12.72 -1.02
C CYS A 165 0.54 -12.86 -2.47
N ASN A 166 1.06 -13.86 -3.17
CA ASN A 166 0.38 -14.51 -4.29
C ASN A 166 0.37 -16.02 -3.99
N PRO A 167 -0.78 -16.63 -3.61
CA PRO A 167 -0.86 -18.04 -3.22
C PRO A 167 -0.35 -19.01 -4.29
N TRP A 168 -0.37 -18.60 -5.56
CA TRP A 168 0.04 -19.43 -6.69
C TRP A 168 1.51 -19.26 -7.09
N ALA A 169 2.26 -18.32 -6.50
CA ALA A 169 3.60 -17.92 -6.97
C ALA A 169 4.59 -19.09 -7.13
N ASN A 170 4.52 -20.07 -6.23
CA ASN A 170 5.44 -21.21 -6.20
C ASN A 170 5.00 -22.42 -7.07
N ARG A 171 3.92 -22.29 -7.86
CA ARG A 171 3.42 -23.37 -8.73
C ARG A 171 4.48 -23.85 -9.73
N GLN A 172 4.80 -25.14 -9.68
CA GLN A 172 5.89 -25.79 -10.41
C GLN A 172 5.42 -27.02 -11.21
N ALA A 173 6.26 -27.47 -12.16
CA ALA A 173 5.93 -28.61 -13.02
C ALA A 173 5.76 -29.90 -12.19
N GLY A 174 4.61 -30.56 -12.35
CA GLY A 174 4.22 -31.73 -11.55
C GLY A 174 3.14 -31.44 -10.50
N ASP A 175 2.90 -30.17 -10.16
CA ASP A 175 1.72 -29.76 -9.40
C ASP A 175 0.46 -30.09 -10.18
N PHE A 176 -0.65 -30.34 -9.49
CA PHE A 176 -1.89 -30.78 -10.13
C PHE A 176 -3.13 -30.09 -9.57
N MET A 177 -4.21 -30.11 -10.34
CA MET A 177 -5.49 -29.59 -9.94
C MET A 177 -6.58 -30.63 -10.21
N VAL A 178 -7.39 -30.91 -9.19
CA VAL A 178 -8.64 -31.66 -9.31
C VAL A 178 -9.74 -30.67 -9.71
N VAL A 179 -10.45 -30.96 -10.80
CA VAL A 179 -11.56 -30.15 -11.32
C VAL A 179 -12.79 -31.03 -11.41
N TRP A 180 -13.89 -30.61 -10.78
CA TRP A 180 -15.18 -31.27 -10.87
C TRP A 180 -16.19 -30.30 -11.50
N ASP A 181 -16.49 -30.54 -12.78
CA ASP A 181 -17.62 -29.90 -13.46
C ASP A 181 -18.86 -30.77 -13.30
N PHE A 182 -19.77 -30.36 -12.40
CA PHE A 182 -21.03 -31.03 -12.13
C PHE A 182 -22.21 -30.52 -12.97
N GLY A 183 -21.93 -29.84 -14.10
CA GLY A 183 -22.94 -29.28 -14.99
C GLY A 183 -24.02 -30.28 -15.40
N GLY A 184 -25.25 -30.06 -14.93
CA GLY A 184 -26.39 -30.96 -15.17
C GLY A 184 -26.44 -32.21 -14.26
N GLY A 185 -25.72 -32.23 -13.15
CA GLY A 185 -25.65 -33.34 -12.19
C GLY A 185 -24.56 -34.37 -12.48
N ALA A 186 -23.45 -33.93 -13.08
CA ALA A 186 -22.33 -34.82 -13.42
C ALA A 186 -21.42 -35.12 -12.21
N THR A 187 -20.91 -36.34 -12.13
CA THR A 187 -20.01 -36.83 -11.07
C THR A 187 -18.61 -37.18 -11.63
N ASP A 188 -18.23 -36.50 -12.70
CA ASP A 188 -16.95 -36.68 -13.40
C ASP A 188 -15.87 -35.77 -12.78
N ILE A 189 -14.93 -36.39 -12.07
CA ILE A 189 -13.76 -35.73 -11.49
C ILE A 189 -12.61 -35.80 -12.50
N VAL A 190 -12.01 -34.66 -12.82
CA VAL A 190 -10.91 -34.53 -13.79
C VAL A 190 -9.63 -34.06 -13.10
N LEU A 191 -8.57 -34.86 -13.19
CA LEU A 191 -7.22 -34.46 -12.78
C LEU A 191 -6.53 -33.73 -13.94
N ARG A 192 -5.96 -32.55 -13.70
CA ARG A 192 -5.13 -31.81 -14.66
C ARG A 192 -3.73 -31.57 -14.07
N THR A 193 -2.67 -31.87 -14.81
CA THR A 193 -1.30 -31.69 -14.31
C THR A 193 -0.63 -30.47 -14.96
N TYR A 194 0.06 -29.65 -14.15
CA TYR A 194 0.80 -28.48 -14.61
C TYR A 194 2.16 -28.87 -15.17
N ASN A 195 2.45 -28.46 -16.40
CA ASN A 195 3.66 -28.84 -17.15
C ASN A 195 4.83 -27.86 -16.98
N GLY A 196 4.70 -26.86 -16.10
CA GLY A 196 5.65 -25.75 -15.95
C GLY A 196 5.32 -24.51 -16.77
N ALA A 197 4.25 -24.53 -17.58
CA ALA A 197 3.73 -23.38 -18.31
C ALA A 197 2.19 -23.35 -18.43
N THR A 198 1.53 -24.51 -18.54
CA THR A 198 0.06 -24.63 -18.52
C THR A 198 -0.36 -25.92 -17.81
N PHE A 199 -1.64 -26.06 -17.47
CA PHE A 199 -2.21 -27.38 -17.20
C PHE A 199 -2.40 -28.16 -18.51
N ASP A 200 -2.53 -29.48 -18.43
CA ASP A 200 -2.88 -30.34 -19.56
C ASP A 200 -4.39 -30.39 -19.84
N ALA A 201 -4.80 -31.23 -20.79
CA ALA A 201 -6.21 -31.39 -21.18
C ALA A 201 -7.08 -32.17 -20.17
N GLY A 202 -6.48 -32.70 -19.10
CA GLY A 202 -7.16 -33.45 -18.05
C GLY A 202 -7.38 -34.94 -18.35
N ILE A 203 -7.42 -35.72 -17.26
CA ILE A 203 -7.78 -37.14 -17.22
C ILE A 203 -9.00 -37.29 -16.30
N ASN A 204 -10.11 -37.84 -16.83
CA ASN A 204 -11.29 -38.14 -16.02
C ASN A 204 -11.03 -39.38 -15.14
N LEU A 205 -10.86 -39.15 -13.83
CA LEU A 205 -10.59 -40.18 -12.84
C LEU A 205 -11.81 -41.06 -12.55
N SER A 206 -13.01 -40.49 -12.56
CA SER A 206 -14.27 -41.24 -12.37
C SER A 206 -14.46 -42.30 -13.47
N ALA A 207 -14.22 -41.92 -14.73
CA ALA A 207 -14.27 -42.83 -15.88
C ALA A 207 -13.09 -43.83 -15.93
N SER A 208 -11.96 -43.50 -15.32
CA SER A 208 -10.82 -44.42 -15.13
C SER A 208 -11.02 -45.42 -13.98
N GLY A 209 -11.96 -45.14 -13.05
CA GLY A 209 -12.21 -45.94 -11.86
C GLY A 209 -11.34 -45.60 -10.65
N PHE A 210 -10.60 -44.48 -10.70
CA PHE A 210 -9.74 -44.01 -9.61
C PHE A 210 -10.42 -42.98 -8.69
N ALA A 211 -11.60 -42.50 -9.06
CA ALA A 211 -12.41 -41.60 -8.24
C ALA A 211 -13.89 -41.99 -8.23
N THR A 212 -14.60 -41.54 -7.20
CA THR A 212 -16.06 -41.56 -7.10
C THR A 212 -16.55 -40.23 -6.55
N ALA A 213 -17.75 -39.79 -6.94
CA ALA A 213 -18.34 -38.54 -6.51
C ALA A 213 -19.86 -38.66 -6.37
N ALA A 214 -20.46 -37.90 -5.45
CA ALA A 214 -21.90 -37.81 -5.25
C ALA A 214 -22.32 -36.37 -4.91
N LEU A 215 -23.49 -35.98 -5.40
CA LEU A 215 -24.09 -34.66 -5.18
C LEU A 215 -25.34 -34.83 -4.30
N ASN A 216 -25.63 -33.81 -3.49
CA ASN A 216 -26.93 -33.75 -2.82
C ASN A 216 -28.07 -33.47 -3.84
N ALA A 217 -29.32 -33.55 -3.37
CA ALA A 217 -30.49 -33.61 -4.25
C ALA A 217 -30.77 -32.36 -5.12
N ASP A 218 -30.10 -31.23 -4.84
CA ASP A 218 -30.18 -29.99 -5.63
C ASP A 218 -28.82 -29.45 -6.11
N SER A 219 -27.72 -30.19 -5.89
CA SER A 219 -26.35 -29.80 -6.24
C SER A 219 -25.84 -28.51 -5.56
N SER A 220 -26.33 -28.20 -4.35
CA SER A 220 -25.72 -27.21 -3.45
C SER A 220 -24.49 -27.76 -2.69
N ARG A 221 -24.39 -29.08 -2.52
CA ARG A 221 -23.24 -29.77 -1.91
C ARG A 221 -22.78 -30.96 -2.75
N GLY A 222 -21.49 -31.27 -2.67
CA GLY A 222 -20.90 -32.45 -3.29
C GLY A 222 -19.71 -33.00 -2.51
N GLU A 223 -19.50 -34.31 -2.61
CA GLU A 223 -18.36 -35.03 -2.03
C GLU A 223 -17.76 -36.01 -3.03
N GLY A 224 -16.45 -36.24 -2.89
CA GLY A 224 -15.71 -37.19 -3.71
C GLY A 224 -14.58 -37.86 -2.95
N ALA A 225 -14.19 -39.04 -3.44
CA ALA A 225 -13.03 -39.78 -2.97
C ALA A 225 -12.14 -40.15 -4.16
N ILE A 226 -10.83 -39.90 -4.04
CA ILE A 226 -9.81 -40.23 -5.05
C ILE A 226 -8.78 -41.17 -4.43
N ASN A 227 -8.48 -42.29 -5.10
CA ASN A 227 -7.31 -43.10 -4.77
C ASN A 227 -6.06 -42.39 -5.34
N LEU A 228 -5.34 -41.65 -4.51
CA LEU A 228 -4.12 -40.95 -4.91
C LEU A 228 -2.99 -41.94 -5.24
N THR A 229 -2.96 -43.10 -4.57
CA THR A 229 -1.98 -44.16 -4.86
C THR A 229 -2.09 -44.65 -6.30
N ASP A 230 -3.28 -44.89 -6.84
CA ASP A 230 -3.45 -45.32 -8.23
C ASP A 230 -3.51 -44.14 -9.23
N ALA A 231 -4.16 -43.03 -8.87
CA ALA A 231 -4.38 -41.90 -9.78
C ALA A 231 -3.12 -41.04 -10.03
N ILE A 232 -2.24 -40.92 -9.02
CA ILE A 232 -1.13 -39.95 -9.00
C ILE A 232 0.17 -40.66 -8.65
N PHE A 233 0.31 -41.16 -7.43
CA PHE A 233 1.57 -41.68 -6.90
C PHE A 233 2.07 -42.93 -7.63
N GLY A 234 1.17 -43.78 -8.12
CA GLY A 234 1.47 -45.00 -8.91
C GLY A 234 2.00 -44.71 -10.32
N THR A 235 1.98 -43.43 -10.74
CA THR A 235 2.69 -42.96 -11.94
C THR A 235 4.05 -42.32 -11.61
N MET A 236 4.36 -42.15 -10.32
CA MET A 236 5.55 -41.48 -9.81
C MET A 236 6.55 -42.51 -9.23
N ASP A 237 7.59 -42.85 -9.98
CA ASP A 237 8.86 -43.35 -9.39
C ASP A 237 9.55 -42.29 -8.50
N THR A 238 8.99 -41.06 -8.51
CA THR A 238 9.45 -39.76 -8.00
C THR A 238 8.66 -39.08 -6.68
N CYS A 239 8.74 -39.30 -4.35
CA CYS A 239 8.25 -38.84 -2.97
C CYS A 239 6.79 -39.05 -2.54
N PHE A 240 5.80 -38.14 -2.55
CA PHE A 240 5.61 -36.73 -2.98
C PHE A 240 4.94 -35.95 -1.82
N ASN A 241 5.44 -34.75 -1.52
CA ASN A 241 4.87 -33.73 -0.62
C ASN A 241 3.77 -32.89 -1.28
N VAL A 242 2.54 -32.77 -0.75
CA VAL A 242 1.76 -31.53 -0.91
C VAL A 242 2.15 -30.56 0.19
N ALA A 243 2.45 -29.31 -0.16
CA ALA A 243 2.80 -28.27 0.81
C ALA A 243 1.96 -26.98 0.68
N ASN A 244 1.07 -26.91 -0.32
CA ASN A 244 0.02 -25.91 -0.42
C ASN A 244 -1.22 -26.54 -1.09
N VAL A 245 -2.42 -26.14 -0.64
CA VAL A 245 -3.70 -26.54 -1.25
C VAL A 245 -4.52 -25.27 -1.46
N ILE A 246 -5.02 -25.07 -2.68
CA ILE A 246 -5.86 -23.92 -3.03
C ILE A 246 -7.21 -24.42 -3.59
N PRO A 247 -8.21 -24.60 -2.72
CA PRO A 247 -9.61 -24.79 -3.08
C PRO A 247 -10.18 -23.53 -3.75
N GLY A 248 -11.24 -23.69 -4.55
CA GLY A 248 -11.98 -22.54 -5.09
C GLY A 248 -12.87 -22.87 -6.27
N THR A 249 -13.76 -21.94 -6.65
CA THR A 249 -14.53 -22.04 -7.90
C THR A 249 -13.82 -21.37 -9.08
N ILE A 250 -14.06 -21.94 -10.26
CA ILE A 250 -13.50 -21.46 -11.53
C ILE A 250 -14.62 -21.30 -12.58
N THR A 251 -14.41 -20.43 -13.57
CA THR A 251 -15.41 -20.16 -14.62
C THR A 251 -15.57 -21.27 -15.67
N GLY A 252 -14.80 -22.36 -15.59
CA GLY A 252 -14.93 -23.52 -16.47
C GLY A 252 -13.70 -24.45 -16.44
N ASN A 253 -13.82 -25.65 -17.01
CA ASN A 253 -12.71 -26.58 -17.12
C ASN A 253 -11.75 -26.22 -18.31
N SER A 254 -10.98 -25.14 -18.17
CA SER A 254 -9.94 -24.76 -19.15
C SER A 254 -8.87 -23.82 -18.57
N ASP A 255 -7.72 -23.73 -19.25
CA ASP A 255 -6.65 -22.76 -18.97
C ASP A 255 -7.05 -21.27 -19.10
N GLN A 256 -8.20 -21.01 -19.72
CA GLN A 256 -8.76 -19.66 -19.91
C GLN A 256 -9.91 -19.35 -18.96
N ALA A 257 -10.25 -20.27 -18.06
CA ALA A 257 -11.07 -19.95 -16.92
C ALA A 257 -10.28 -19.09 -15.93
N ASP A 258 -11.03 -18.33 -15.14
CA ASP A 258 -10.54 -17.47 -14.07
C ASP A 258 -10.99 -18.10 -12.74
N TYR A 259 -10.18 -17.94 -11.69
CA TYR A 259 -10.69 -18.09 -10.33
C TYR A 259 -11.76 -17.02 -10.06
N LYS A 260 -12.72 -17.37 -9.20
CA LYS A 260 -13.80 -16.47 -8.78
C LYS A 260 -13.93 -16.35 -7.27
N ASP A 261 -13.53 -17.39 -6.56
CA ASP A 261 -13.63 -17.53 -5.12
C ASP A 261 -12.67 -18.65 -4.67
N THR A 262 -12.07 -18.54 -3.47
CA THR A 262 -10.98 -19.41 -2.97
C THR A 262 -10.84 -19.38 -1.44
N VAL A 263 -11.00 -20.54 -0.79
CA VAL A 263 -10.67 -20.74 0.64
C VAL A 263 -9.17 -20.57 0.86
N LEU A 264 -8.75 -19.53 1.61
CA LEU A 264 -7.33 -19.24 1.91
C LEU A 264 -6.96 -19.58 3.36
N ALA A 265 -6.42 -20.79 3.56
CA ALA A 265 -6.01 -21.30 4.88
C ALA A 265 -4.78 -22.22 4.80
N ASP A 266 -4.10 -22.43 5.93
CA ASP A 266 -3.00 -23.41 6.06
C ASP A 266 -3.54 -24.86 6.16
N ILE A 267 -4.10 -25.34 5.05
CA ILE A 267 -4.64 -26.70 4.91
C ILE A 267 -3.53 -27.76 5.07
N ALA A 268 -2.30 -27.45 4.63
CA ALA A 268 -1.18 -28.39 4.63
C ALA A 268 -0.66 -28.72 6.04
N SER A 269 -0.81 -27.80 7.02
CA SER A 269 -0.54 -28.09 8.43
C SER A 269 -1.51 -29.08 9.08
N LEU A 270 -2.74 -29.20 8.53
CA LEU A 270 -3.83 -30.00 9.11
C LEU A 270 -4.11 -31.31 8.35
N VAL A 271 -3.80 -31.39 7.05
CA VAL A 271 -4.09 -32.55 6.19
C VAL A 271 -2.84 -33.01 5.43
N THR A 272 -2.20 -34.08 5.92
CA THR A 272 -0.95 -34.63 5.36
C THR A 272 -1.14 -35.41 4.06
N ILE A 273 -1.32 -34.72 2.94
CA ILE A 273 -1.41 -35.35 1.62
C ILE A 273 0.01 -35.71 1.12
N SER A 274 0.46 -36.93 1.45
CA SER A 274 1.81 -37.41 1.13
C SER A 274 1.90 -38.92 0.96
N ASN A 275 2.74 -39.38 0.03
CA ASN A 275 3.24 -40.77 0.00
C ASN A 275 4.72 -40.89 0.42
N CYS A 276 5.35 -39.80 0.90
CA CYS A 276 6.63 -39.86 1.59
C CYS A 276 6.47 -40.51 2.98
N GLY A 277 7.57 -40.99 3.56
CA GLY A 277 7.73 -41.12 5.01
C GLY A 277 8.80 -40.16 5.53
N THR A 278 8.89 -39.99 6.85
CA THR A 278 9.78 -38.99 7.47
C THR A 278 10.90 -39.65 8.27
N VAL A 279 12.14 -39.16 8.13
CA VAL A 279 13.30 -39.55 8.95
C VAL A 279 13.78 -38.34 9.74
N ASN A 280 13.73 -38.43 11.07
CA ASN A 280 14.37 -37.46 11.97
C ASN A 280 15.76 -37.97 12.33
N ILE A 281 16.80 -37.19 12.08
CA ILE A 281 18.19 -37.50 12.44
C ILE A 281 18.57 -36.59 13.61
N ILE A 282 18.93 -37.21 14.74
CA ILE A 282 19.09 -36.53 16.04
C ILE A 282 20.49 -36.80 16.59
N LYS A 283 21.19 -35.77 17.04
CA LYS A 283 22.49 -35.94 17.70
C LYS A 283 22.33 -36.22 19.19
N SER A 284 23.15 -37.14 19.71
CA SER A 284 23.50 -37.22 21.12
C SER A 284 25.02 -37.37 21.31
N THR A 285 25.50 -36.87 22.43
CA THR A 285 26.90 -36.90 22.90
C THR A 285 26.97 -37.47 24.31
N GLN A 286 28.08 -38.11 24.65
CA GLN A 286 28.35 -38.72 25.96
C GLN A 286 29.73 -38.27 26.46
N PRO A 287 29.82 -37.47 27.55
CA PRO A 287 28.72 -36.85 28.29
C PRO A 287 27.89 -35.90 27.40
N ALA A 288 26.68 -35.55 27.83
CA ALA A 288 25.79 -34.62 27.12
C ALA A 288 26.39 -33.20 26.99
N GLY A 289 25.80 -32.39 26.11
CA GLY A 289 26.12 -30.97 25.92
C GLY A 289 27.43 -30.67 25.21
N GLN A 290 28.01 -31.61 24.44
CA GLN A 290 29.22 -31.34 23.66
C GLN A 290 28.91 -30.75 22.29
N LEU A 291 29.86 -29.99 21.74
CA LEU A 291 29.81 -29.41 20.40
C LEU A 291 30.83 -30.12 19.49
N GLY A 292 30.52 -30.21 18.19
CA GLY A 292 31.37 -30.83 17.16
C GLY A 292 30.62 -30.99 15.84
N SER A 293 31.32 -30.98 14.71
CA SER A 293 30.72 -31.08 13.36
C SER A 293 30.51 -32.54 12.94
N PHE A 294 29.42 -33.14 13.41
CA PHE A 294 29.10 -34.55 13.17
C PHE A 294 28.46 -34.74 11.79
N ALA A 295 29.27 -35.03 10.77
CA ALA A 295 28.79 -35.27 9.42
C ALA A 295 28.11 -36.64 9.30
N TYR A 296 26.96 -36.72 8.63
CA TYR A 296 26.22 -37.98 8.43
C TYR A 296 25.87 -38.22 6.96
N THR A 297 25.55 -39.47 6.62
CA THR A 297 24.96 -39.86 5.33
C THR A 297 23.82 -40.85 5.55
N LEU A 298 22.64 -40.51 5.01
CA LEU A 298 21.46 -41.36 4.87
C LEU A 298 21.40 -41.91 3.44
N ASP A 299 21.45 -43.23 3.27
CA ASP A 299 21.40 -43.90 1.95
C ASP A 299 20.56 -45.18 1.99
N ARG A 300 20.36 -45.82 0.83
CA ARG A 300 19.69 -47.12 0.72
C ARG A 300 20.67 -48.25 0.45
N LEU A 301 20.51 -49.37 1.16
CA LEU A 301 21.36 -50.55 1.04
C LEU A 301 21.40 -51.13 -0.38
N GLY A 302 20.32 -50.95 -1.16
CA GLY A 302 20.26 -51.33 -2.57
C GLY A 302 20.90 -50.34 -3.55
N GLY A 303 21.26 -49.13 -3.10
CA GLY A 303 21.69 -48.02 -3.96
C GLY A 303 20.56 -47.45 -4.83
N GLY A 304 19.30 -47.62 -4.43
CA GLY A 304 18.15 -46.93 -5.02
C GLY A 304 17.99 -45.51 -4.50
N ASP A 305 17.14 -44.73 -5.15
CA ASP A 305 16.90 -43.33 -4.77
C ASP A 305 16.17 -43.22 -3.42
N ILE A 306 16.52 -42.16 -2.67
CA ILE A 306 15.94 -41.83 -1.37
C ILE A 306 14.79 -40.82 -1.48
N ASP A 307 14.78 -39.96 -2.49
CA ASP A 307 13.81 -38.85 -2.62
C ASP A 307 13.55 -38.44 -4.08
N TYR A 308 12.80 -37.37 -4.28
CA TYR A 308 12.30 -36.90 -5.59
C TYR A 308 13.20 -35.91 -6.33
N THR A 309 14.50 -36.04 -6.09
CA THR A 309 15.52 -35.78 -7.11
C THR A 309 16.36 -37.07 -7.23
N PRO A 310 16.80 -37.53 -8.42
CA PRO A 310 17.58 -38.77 -8.54
C PRO A 310 18.89 -38.73 -7.74
N ARG A 311 18.81 -39.20 -6.50
CA ARG A 311 19.76 -39.05 -5.40
C ARG A 311 19.66 -40.31 -4.55
N THR A 312 20.76 -41.05 -4.51
CA THR A 312 20.86 -42.32 -3.77
C THR A 312 21.29 -42.14 -2.31
N SER A 313 21.66 -40.91 -1.91
CA SER A 313 22.00 -40.55 -0.53
C SER A 313 21.85 -39.06 -0.23
N ALA A 314 21.38 -38.71 0.96
CA ALA A 314 21.46 -37.37 1.55
C ALA A 314 22.59 -37.32 2.59
N SER A 315 23.21 -36.16 2.77
CA SER A 315 24.27 -35.94 3.76
C SER A 315 24.16 -34.53 4.33
N GLY A 316 24.34 -34.42 5.65
CA GLY A 316 24.30 -33.17 6.41
C GLY A 316 25.33 -33.20 7.55
N SER A 317 25.28 -32.21 8.45
CA SER A 317 26.11 -32.20 9.66
C SER A 317 25.38 -31.54 10.83
N LEU A 318 25.36 -32.22 11.97
CA LEU A 318 24.79 -31.72 13.22
C LEU A 318 25.93 -31.16 14.09
N ILE A 319 25.73 -30.01 14.74
CA ILE A 319 26.80 -29.23 15.38
C ILE A 319 26.84 -29.33 16.92
N ASP A 320 25.75 -29.82 17.53
CA ASP A 320 25.47 -29.73 18.95
C ASP A 320 24.67 -30.94 19.49
N ASP A 321 24.74 -31.16 20.81
CA ASP A 321 24.00 -32.19 21.50
C ASP A 321 22.48 -31.92 21.49
N GLY A 322 21.70 -32.85 20.94
CA GLY A 322 20.25 -32.68 20.75
C GLY A 322 19.85 -32.03 19.41
N GLY A 323 20.82 -31.55 18.62
CA GLY A 323 20.61 -31.00 17.28
C GLY A 323 19.91 -31.99 16.33
N ARG A 324 19.14 -31.47 15.36
CA ARG A 324 18.23 -32.27 14.53
C ARG A 324 18.20 -31.83 13.07
N GLU A 325 18.00 -32.80 12.19
CA GLU A 325 17.60 -32.59 10.80
C GLU A 325 16.45 -33.54 10.45
N GLN A 326 15.53 -33.11 9.58
CA GLN A 326 14.37 -33.87 9.16
C GLN A 326 14.37 -34.03 7.64
N LEU A 327 14.17 -35.25 7.15
CA LEU A 327 14.18 -35.58 5.73
C LEU A 327 12.90 -36.36 5.38
N LEU A 328 12.14 -35.84 4.42
CA LEU A 328 11.10 -36.61 3.74
C LEU A 328 11.78 -37.52 2.71
N VAL A 329 11.46 -38.81 2.73
CA VAL A 329 12.07 -39.84 1.88
C VAL A 329 11.02 -40.86 1.41
N LEU A 330 11.35 -41.60 0.36
CA LEU A 330 10.52 -42.69 -0.16
C LEU A 330 10.26 -43.78 0.90
N PRO A 331 9.07 -44.39 0.97
CA PRO A 331 8.86 -45.61 1.75
C PRO A 331 9.84 -46.73 1.35
N GLY A 332 10.35 -47.46 2.34
CA GLY A 332 11.38 -48.48 2.12
C GLY A 332 11.86 -49.15 3.41
N GLY A 333 12.13 -50.46 3.32
CA GLY A 333 12.67 -51.26 4.43
C GLY A 333 14.20 -51.36 4.46
N ASP A 334 14.90 -50.59 3.63
CA ASP A 334 16.31 -50.76 3.29
C ASP A 334 17.18 -49.51 3.53
N TYR A 335 16.71 -48.56 4.34
CA TYR A 335 17.48 -47.37 4.70
C TYR A 335 18.64 -47.66 5.64
N ARG A 336 19.73 -46.92 5.48
CA ARG A 336 20.91 -46.93 6.35
C ARG A 336 21.32 -45.50 6.66
N LEU A 337 21.58 -45.24 7.93
CA LEU A 337 22.22 -44.02 8.40
C LEU A 337 23.65 -44.35 8.80
N SER A 338 24.58 -43.44 8.51
CA SER A 338 26.01 -43.57 8.79
C SER A 338 26.59 -42.21 9.18
N GLU A 339 27.72 -42.19 9.89
CA GLU A 339 28.41 -40.99 10.35
C GLU A 339 29.87 -40.99 9.86
N ASP A 340 30.41 -39.82 9.50
CA ASP A 340 31.81 -39.60 9.15
C ASP A 340 32.46 -38.67 10.19
N LEU A 341 33.35 -39.25 11.00
CA LEU A 341 34.11 -38.55 12.04
C LEU A 341 35.53 -38.14 11.61
N THR A 342 35.84 -38.15 10.31
CA THR A 342 37.18 -37.74 9.85
C THR A 342 37.53 -36.27 10.14
N GLY A 343 36.51 -35.43 10.37
CA GLY A 343 36.68 -34.06 10.89
C GLY A 343 36.75 -33.94 12.42
N GLU A 344 36.26 -34.93 13.17
CA GLU A 344 36.03 -34.87 14.62
C GLU A 344 36.80 -35.96 15.38
N PRO A 345 38.16 -35.89 15.42
CA PRO A 345 39.02 -36.95 15.95
C PRO A 345 38.89 -37.16 17.47
N ASN A 346 38.21 -36.25 18.18
CA ASN A 346 38.00 -36.29 19.63
C ASN A 346 36.78 -37.13 20.03
N PHE A 347 35.99 -37.63 19.07
CA PHE A 347 34.81 -38.45 19.33
C PHE A 347 34.94 -39.84 18.68
N GLU A 348 34.22 -40.82 19.23
CA GLU A 348 33.93 -42.08 18.56
C GLU A 348 32.43 -42.32 18.46
N LEU A 349 31.97 -42.92 17.35
CA LEU A 349 30.58 -43.32 17.18
C LEU A 349 30.26 -44.46 18.15
N GLN A 350 29.38 -44.20 19.12
CA GLN A 350 28.97 -45.16 20.15
C GLN A 350 27.78 -46.01 19.67
N SER A 351 26.78 -45.40 19.01
CA SER A 351 25.66 -46.10 18.39
C SER A 351 24.90 -45.25 17.37
N ILE A 352 24.20 -45.91 16.45
CA ILE A 352 23.09 -45.33 15.68
C ILE A 352 21.86 -46.17 15.99
N PHE A 353 20.82 -45.57 16.57
CA PHE A 353 19.58 -46.25 16.93
C PHE A 353 18.38 -45.58 16.26
N CYS A 354 17.70 -46.32 15.38
CA CYS A 354 16.44 -45.89 14.77
C CYS A 354 15.24 -46.61 15.41
N ASN A 355 14.13 -45.90 15.62
CA ASN A 355 12.95 -46.41 16.32
C ASN A 355 12.22 -47.56 15.58
N LYS A 356 12.50 -47.76 14.27
CA LYS A 356 11.99 -48.85 13.41
C LYS A 356 13.12 -49.65 12.74
N PRO A 357 13.93 -50.42 13.49
CA PRO A 357 15.06 -51.17 12.94
C PRO A 357 14.59 -52.30 12.02
N ALA A 358 15.35 -52.58 10.95
CA ALA A 358 15.01 -53.62 10.00
C ALA A 358 15.06 -55.01 10.67
N PRO A 359 14.13 -55.95 10.35
CA PRO A 359 14.00 -57.22 11.07
C PRO A 359 15.29 -58.04 11.17
N GLY A 360 15.83 -58.13 12.38
CA GLY A 360 17.08 -58.87 12.67
C GLY A 360 18.35 -58.02 12.73
N THR A 361 18.24 -56.69 12.61
CA THR A 361 19.32 -55.72 12.86
C THR A 361 19.15 -55.03 14.22
N ASP A 362 20.18 -54.30 14.66
CA ASP A 362 20.20 -53.45 15.86
C ASP A 362 19.97 -51.95 15.54
N GLY A 363 19.60 -51.63 14.30
CA GLY A 363 19.45 -50.25 13.79
C GLY A 363 20.66 -49.71 13.03
N THR A 364 21.86 -50.26 13.22
CA THR A 364 23.10 -49.75 12.59
C THR A 364 23.27 -50.15 11.11
N ALA A 365 22.43 -51.05 10.60
CA ALA A 365 22.61 -51.70 9.30
C ALA A 365 21.30 -51.90 8.51
N GLY A 366 20.25 -51.15 8.83
CA GLY A 366 18.95 -51.24 8.17
C GLY A 366 17.81 -50.68 9.04
N PHE A 367 16.96 -49.82 8.49
CA PHE A 367 15.71 -49.40 9.14
C PHE A 367 14.58 -49.18 8.13
N GLY A 368 13.35 -49.16 8.64
CA GLY A 368 12.13 -48.97 7.87
C GLY A 368 11.61 -47.53 7.90
N VAL A 369 11.11 -47.08 6.75
CA VAL A 369 10.31 -45.87 6.57
C VAL A 369 9.02 -46.28 5.85
N ASN A 370 7.87 -45.85 6.38
CA ASN A 370 6.54 -46.11 5.83
C ASN A 370 5.88 -44.78 5.43
N VAL A 371 4.84 -44.82 4.60
CA VAL A 371 4.00 -43.66 4.27
C VAL A 371 3.51 -42.98 5.55
N GLY A 372 3.52 -41.64 5.58
CA GLY A 372 2.93 -40.80 6.64
C GLY A 372 3.60 -40.88 8.02
N GLU A 373 4.37 -41.94 8.30
CA GLU A 373 4.99 -42.16 9.59
C GLU A 373 6.38 -41.50 9.71
N THR A 374 6.73 -41.12 10.94
CA THR A 374 8.09 -40.72 11.30
C THR A 374 8.92 -41.89 11.82
N THR A 375 10.20 -41.92 11.44
CA THR A 375 11.25 -42.77 11.99
C THR A 375 12.34 -41.89 12.62
N ASP A 376 12.46 -41.91 13.95
CA ASP A 376 13.52 -41.20 14.67
C ASP A 376 14.79 -42.04 14.72
N CYS A 377 15.91 -41.46 14.31
CA CYS A 377 17.25 -42.03 14.35
C CYS A 377 18.21 -41.17 15.18
N VAL A 378 18.70 -41.70 16.30
CA VAL A 378 19.65 -41.03 17.19
C VAL A 378 21.07 -41.53 16.90
N ILE A 379 21.97 -40.62 16.51
CA ILE A 379 23.40 -40.85 16.39
C ILE A 379 24.07 -40.45 17.71
N THR A 380 24.62 -41.40 18.46
CA THR A 380 25.22 -41.17 19.79
C THR A 380 26.74 -41.32 19.74
N ASN A 381 27.48 -40.33 20.23
CA ASN A 381 28.95 -40.32 20.21
C ASN A 381 29.56 -40.18 21.59
N GLU A 382 30.61 -40.94 21.85
CA GLU A 382 31.38 -40.88 23.09
C GLU A 382 32.57 -39.92 22.89
N LEU A 383 32.68 -38.93 23.77
CA LEU A 383 33.83 -38.01 23.82
C LEU A 383 35.03 -38.79 24.33
N LEU A 384 36.06 -38.94 23.49
CA LEU A 384 37.26 -39.68 23.85
C LEU A 384 38.03 -38.92 24.93
N MET A 385 38.18 -39.58 26.08
CA MET A 385 38.95 -39.09 27.21
C MET A 385 40.12 -40.04 27.54
N GLY A 386 41.11 -39.50 28.23
CA GLY A 386 42.16 -40.24 28.94
C GLY A 386 42.33 -39.69 30.36
N THR A 387 43.06 -40.41 31.20
CA THR A 387 43.32 -39.96 32.58
C THR A 387 44.81 -39.75 32.85
N ILE A 388 45.11 -38.86 33.78
CA ILE A 388 46.43 -38.73 34.38
C ILE A 388 46.32 -38.83 35.90
N THR A 389 47.11 -39.72 36.50
CA THR A 389 47.32 -39.77 37.94
C THR A 389 48.61 -39.05 38.28
N VAL A 390 48.51 -37.97 39.05
CA VAL A 390 49.66 -37.19 39.54
C VAL A 390 49.92 -37.56 40.99
N SER A 391 51.11 -38.12 41.26
CA SER A 391 51.54 -38.59 42.58
C SER A 391 52.70 -37.76 43.13
N LYS A 392 52.72 -37.53 44.45
CA LYS A 392 53.77 -36.77 45.13
C LYS A 392 54.57 -37.66 46.07
N GLN A 393 55.89 -37.64 45.93
CA GLN A 393 56.82 -38.40 46.76
C GLN A 393 57.84 -37.46 47.41
N VAL A 394 58.29 -37.79 48.63
CA VAL A 394 59.21 -36.95 49.41
C VAL A 394 60.35 -37.79 49.97
N VAL A 395 61.58 -37.42 49.63
CA VAL A 395 62.81 -38.10 50.04
C VAL A 395 63.54 -37.24 51.06
N ASN A 396 63.19 -37.48 52.33
CA ASN A 396 63.76 -36.82 53.50
C ASN A 396 65.20 -37.28 53.76
N GLY A 397 66.11 -36.32 54.00
CA GLY A 397 67.55 -36.58 54.15
C GLY A 397 68.28 -35.39 54.78
N TYR A 398 69.38 -35.62 55.51
CA TYR A 398 70.04 -34.60 56.35
C TYR A 398 69.21 -34.08 57.55
N GLY A 399 67.94 -34.47 57.70
CA GLY A 399 67.18 -34.32 58.95
C GLY A 399 65.72 -33.85 58.82
N GLY A 400 65.22 -33.58 57.62
CA GLY A 400 63.83 -33.17 57.42
C GLY A 400 62.80 -34.27 57.64
N THR A 401 61.54 -33.85 57.73
CA THR A 401 60.39 -34.70 58.07
C THR A 401 59.18 -34.43 57.18
N ALA A 402 59.37 -33.79 56.03
CA ALA A 402 58.31 -33.27 55.18
C ALA A 402 57.39 -34.37 54.63
N GLN A 403 56.13 -34.00 54.38
CA GLN A 403 55.05 -34.86 53.88
C GLN A 403 54.60 -34.46 52.47
N ALA A 404 53.99 -35.40 51.74
CA ALA A 404 53.52 -35.16 50.37
C ALA A 404 52.54 -33.98 50.26
N SER A 405 51.65 -33.82 51.24
CA SER A 405 50.63 -32.76 51.30
C SER A 405 51.16 -31.36 51.63
N GLU A 406 52.45 -31.21 51.95
CA GLU A 406 53.10 -29.93 52.22
C GLU A 406 53.67 -29.28 50.95
N PHE A 407 53.53 -29.95 49.79
CA PHE A 407 53.91 -29.43 48.48
C PHE A 407 52.68 -29.42 47.57
N CYS A 408 52.46 -28.35 46.81
CA CYS A 408 51.36 -28.27 45.86
C CYS A 408 51.83 -28.43 44.42
N LEU A 409 50.93 -28.89 43.57
CA LEU A 409 51.16 -29.16 42.16
C LEU A 409 50.10 -28.41 41.33
N ALA A 410 50.46 -28.00 40.12
CA ALA A 410 49.53 -27.55 39.10
C ALA A 410 49.54 -28.51 37.90
N LEU A 411 48.58 -28.31 36.99
CA LEU A 411 48.37 -29.17 35.82
C LEU A 411 48.05 -28.27 34.63
N ASN A 412 49.07 -28.02 33.82
CA ASN A 412 49.33 -26.81 33.03
C ASN A 412 49.67 -25.59 33.91
N ASP A 413 50.54 -24.73 33.36
CA ASP A 413 51.05 -23.50 33.98
C ASP A 413 50.40 -22.28 33.32
N ASP A 414 49.13 -22.02 33.63
CA ASP A 414 48.46 -20.75 33.34
C ASP A 414 47.99 -20.08 34.64
N GLU A 415 47.69 -18.78 34.62
CA GLU A 415 47.40 -18.03 35.86
C GLU A 415 46.04 -18.37 36.50
N ASN A 416 45.24 -19.25 35.87
CA ASN A 416 43.92 -19.67 36.35
C ASN A 416 43.83 -21.17 36.72
N THR A 417 44.91 -21.95 36.57
CA THR A 417 44.84 -23.40 36.76
C THR A 417 44.83 -23.79 38.25
N PRO A 418 43.82 -24.55 38.73
CA PRO A 418 43.62 -24.77 40.15
C PRO A 418 44.69 -25.68 40.76
N THR A 419 45.53 -25.11 41.64
CA THR A 419 46.57 -25.83 42.37
C THR A 419 45.97 -26.87 43.33
N PHE A 420 46.60 -28.04 43.47
CA PHE A 420 46.16 -29.11 44.37
C PHE A 420 47.29 -29.58 45.30
N PRO A 421 46.97 -29.98 46.56
CA PRO A 421 47.98 -30.52 47.47
C PRO A 421 48.45 -31.90 47.02
N GLY A 422 49.75 -32.16 47.21
CA GLY A 422 50.38 -33.42 46.83
C GLY A 422 49.84 -34.63 47.59
N ASN A 423 49.54 -35.70 46.86
CA ASN A 423 49.04 -36.96 47.40
C ASN A 423 50.03 -38.10 47.10
N ASP A 424 50.43 -38.87 48.11
CA ASP A 424 51.34 -40.01 47.97
C ASP A 424 50.69 -41.23 47.30
N THR A 425 49.36 -41.35 47.39
CA THR A 425 48.54 -42.31 46.65
C THR A 425 48.13 -41.84 45.25
N GLY A 426 48.31 -40.54 44.96
CA GLY A 426 48.01 -39.92 43.66
C GLY A 426 46.62 -39.29 43.54
N THR A 427 46.54 -38.20 42.77
CA THR A 427 45.31 -37.48 42.41
C THR A 427 45.04 -37.70 40.93
N GLN A 428 43.85 -38.18 40.57
CA GLN A 428 43.49 -38.47 39.19
C GLN A 428 42.70 -37.32 38.55
N PHE A 429 43.04 -36.99 37.31
CA PHE A 429 42.38 -36.00 36.47
C PHE A 429 42.00 -36.64 35.13
N THR A 430 40.90 -36.17 34.53
CA THR A 430 40.38 -36.66 33.25
C THR A 430 40.38 -35.53 32.23
N PHE A 431 40.81 -35.82 31.01
CA PHE A 431 40.94 -34.84 29.93
C PHE A 431 40.42 -35.41 28.62
N VAL A 432 39.87 -34.54 27.77
CA VAL A 432 39.67 -34.83 26.34
C VAL A 432 41.02 -35.13 25.70
N ILE A 433 41.05 -36.05 24.75
CA ILE A 433 42.27 -36.43 24.04
C ILE A 433 42.83 -35.27 23.19
N GLY A 434 44.11 -35.36 22.83
CA GLY A 434 44.80 -34.31 22.07
C GLY A 434 45.22 -33.10 22.90
N ASN A 435 44.56 -32.85 24.05
CA ASN A 435 44.99 -31.83 25.00
C ASN A 435 46.41 -32.09 25.51
N GLN A 436 47.21 -31.01 25.59
CA GLN A 436 48.51 -31.04 26.25
C GLN A 436 48.35 -30.93 27.76
N TYR A 437 49.25 -31.60 28.46
CA TYR A 437 49.40 -31.51 29.91
C TYR A 437 50.87 -31.32 30.28
N ALA A 438 51.13 -30.53 31.32
CA ALA A 438 52.40 -30.46 32.02
C ALA A 438 52.13 -30.41 33.53
N VAL A 439 52.93 -31.11 34.34
CA VAL A 439 52.82 -31.08 35.81
C VAL A 439 53.98 -30.30 36.38
N SER A 440 53.68 -29.27 37.15
CA SER A 440 54.64 -28.42 37.86
C SER A 440 54.48 -28.52 39.38
N GLU A 441 55.50 -28.13 40.12
CA GLU A 441 55.41 -27.82 41.55
C GLU A 441 55.22 -26.32 41.74
N VAL A 442 54.23 -25.95 42.56
CA VAL A 442 53.78 -24.57 42.78
C VAL A 442 53.57 -24.29 44.27
N ALA A 443 53.50 -23.01 44.64
CA ALA A 443 53.21 -22.60 46.02
C ALA A 443 51.76 -22.94 46.42
N CYS A 444 51.54 -23.34 47.68
CA CYS A 444 50.24 -23.79 48.19
C CYS A 444 49.27 -22.63 48.55
N GLY A 445 49.14 -21.61 47.69
CA GLY A 445 48.31 -20.41 47.94
C GLY A 445 48.82 -19.46 49.04
N ASP A 446 49.71 -19.95 49.91
CA ASP A 446 50.58 -19.18 50.80
C ASP A 446 52.04 -19.42 50.34
N PRO A 447 52.81 -18.36 49.99
CA PRO A 447 54.15 -18.53 49.42
C PRO A 447 55.20 -19.05 50.41
N ASP A 448 54.94 -19.04 51.74
CA ASP A 448 55.91 -19.45 52.77
C ASP A 448 55.73 -20.93 53.23
N THR A 449 54.80 -21.70 52.64
CA THR A 449 54.43 -23.04 53.18
C THR A 449 55.17 -24.25 52.60
N SER A 450 55.81 -24.14 51.44
CA SER A 450 56.49 -25.30 50.81
C SER A 450 57.83 -25.61 51.53
N PRO A 451 58.07 -26.85 52.02
CA PRO A 451 59.25 -27.17 52.83
C PRO A 451 60.60 -26.79 52.18
N PRO A 452 61.36 -25.85 52.77
CA PRO A 452 62.59 -25.34 52.16
C PRO A 452 63.73 -26.36 52.18
N GLY A 453 64.61 -26.28 51.17
CA GLY A 453 65.79 -27.14 51.04
C GLY A 453 65.53 -28.47 50.32
N TYR A 454 64.38 -28.65 49.67
CA TYR A 454 64.07 -29.78 48.80
C TYR A 454 64.15 -29.35 47.33
N VAL A 455 64.46 -30.30 46.44
CA VAL A 455 64.47 -30.11 44.98
C VAL A 455 63.54 -31.13 44.34
N ALA A 456 62.60 -30.67 43.53
CA ALA A 456 61.68 -31.50 42.75
C ALA A 456 62.38 -32.23 41.60
N SER A 457 61.80 -33.37 41.22
CA SER A 457 62.19 -34.17 40.07
C SER A 457 60.95 -34.90 39.54
N TYR A 458 60.87 -35.09 38.23
CA TYR A 458 59.63 -35.50 37.54
C TYR A 458 59.82 -36.85 36.84
N SER A 459 58.79 -37.70 36.80
CA SER A 459 58.77 -38.90 35.96
C SER A 459 58.57 -38.54 34.48
N GLY A 460 58.77 -39.51 33.58
CA GLY A 460 58.68 -39.29 32.13
C GLY A 460 57.30 -38.84 31.65
N ASP A 461 56.23 -39.31 32.32
CA ASP A 461 54.84 -38.99 32.00
C ASP A 461 54.29 -37.78 32.80
N CYS A 462 55.16 -36.83 33.16
CA CYS A 462 54.77 -35.55 33.77
C CYS A 462 54.57 -34.40 32.76
N SER A 463 54.75 -34.66 31.45
CA SER A 463 54.38 -33.72 30.38
C SER A 463 54.14 -34.46 29.07
N GLY A 464 53.10 -34.10 28.34
CA GLY A 464 52.81 -34.71 27.04
C GLY A 464 51.43 -34.35 26.48
N VAL A 465 50.87 -35.28 25.71
CA VAL A 465 49.51 -35.22 25.14
C VAL A 465 48.68 -36.36 25.72
N ILE A 466 47.40 -36.12 25.99
CA ILE A 466 46.46 -37.16 26.45
C ILE A 466 46.04 -38.04 25.26
N GLU A 467 46.26 -39.34 25.39
CA GLU A 467 45.96 -40.36 24.36
C GLU A 467 44.69 -41.15 24.75
N ALA A 468 43.89 -41.52 23.75
CA ALA A 468 42.58 -42.14 23.93
C ALA A 468 42.59 -43.40 24.80
N ARG A 469 41.74 -43.41 25.84
CA ARG A 469 41.58 -44.52 26.79
C ARG A 469 42.91 -44.97 27.44
N THR A 470 43.85 -44.04 27.63
CA THR A 470 45.12 -44.28 28.35
C THR A 470 45.13 -43.66 29.74
N ASP A 471 45.85 -44.29 30.66
CA ASP A 471 46.19 -43.75 31.97
C ASP A 471 47.68 -43.36 31.99
N LYS A 472 47.97 -42.08 32.25
CA LYS A 472 49.33 -41.54 32.42
C LYS A 472 49.69 -41.40 33.90
N PHE A 473 50.96 -41.57 34.25
CA PHE A 473 51.42 -41.61 35.65
C PHE A 473 52.59 -40.66 35.91
N CYS A 474 52.25 -39.43 36.29
CA CYS A 474 53.24 -38.49 36.79
C CYS A 474 53.61 -38.80 38.26
N THR A 475 54.90 -38.78 38.58
CA THR A 475 55.40 -38.78 39.95
C THR A 475 56.37 -37.63 40.14
N VAL A 476 55.99 -36.65 40.97
CA VAL A 476 56.86 -35.54 41.38
C VAL A 476 57.54 -35.90 42.70
N THR A 477 58.86 -36.03 42.69
CA THR A 477 59.68 -36.48 43.83
C THR A 477 60.58 -35.36 44.35
N ASN A 478 60.33 -34.91 45.57
CA ASN A 478 61.10 -33.83 46.21
C ASN A 478 62.19 -34.40 47.13
N THR A 479 63.46 -34.10 46.83
CA THR A 479 64.63 -34.67 47.52
C THR A 479 65.43 -33.59 48.25
N GLN A 480 65.66 -33.79 49.55
CA GLN A 480 66.32 -32.82 50.42
C GLN A 480 67.82 -32.66 50.09
N GLN A 481 68.30 -31.41 50.06
CA GLN A 481 69.66 -31.01 49.71
C GLN A 481 70.43 -30.42 50.91
N PRO A 482 71.79 -30.47 50.91
CA PRO A 482 72.60 -29.79 51.92
C PRO A 482 72.71 -28.28 51.64
N GLN A 483 72.37 -27.45 52.63
CA GLN A 483 72.38 -25.99 52.51
C GLN A 483 73.76 -25.34 52.70
N ALA A 484 73.91 -24.11 52.19
CA ALA A 484 75.08 -23.25 52.29
C ALA A 484 74.69 -21.84 52.79
N GLN A 485 75.67 -20.94 52.88
CA GLN A 485 75.57 -19.66 53.62
C GLN A 485 74.52 -18.68 53.06
N ALA A 486 73.97 -17.87 53.97
CA ALA A 486 72.90 -16.91 53.71
C ALA A 486 73.27 -15.79 52.73
N GLY A 487 72.25 -15.28 52.05
CA GLY A 487 72.33 -14.14 51.15
C GLY A 487 70.96 -13.50 50.93
N VAL A 488 70.91 -12.52 50.02
CA VAL A 488 69.65 -11.90 49.56
C VAL A 488 69.51 -12.08 48.05
N THR A 489 68.30 -12.42 47.60
CA THR A 489 67.90 -12.41 46.19
C THR A 489 66.90 -11.28 45.95
N LEU A 490 67.05 -10.55 44.84
CA LEU A 490 66.06 -9.55 44.40
C LEU A 490 65.26 -10.10 43.21
N PHE A 491 63.94 -9.88 43.23
CA PHE A 491 63.01 -10.24 42.17
C PHE A 491 62.29 -9.01 41.62
N LYS A 492 61.94 -9.05 40.33
CA LYS A 492 61.09 -8.04 39.70
C LYS A 492 59.76 -8.66 39.29
N ASN A 493 58.67 -8.19 39.89
CA ASN A 493 57.34 -8.42 39.38
C ASN A 493 56.92 -7.26 38.44
N VAL A 494 56.18 -7.57 37.39
CA VAL A 494 55.55 -6.59 36.49
C VAL A 494 54.14 -7.04 36.22
N VAL A 495 53.17 -6.25 36.65
CA VAL A 495 51.77 -6.40 36.25
C VAL A 495 51.59 -5.62 34.94
N ASN A 496 50.71 -6.14 34.08
CA ASN A 496 50.45 -5.65 32.73
C ASN A 496 48.92 -5.71 32.46
N ASP A 497 48.10 -5.39 33.46
CA ASP A 497 46.65 -5.61 33.42
C ASP A 497 45.86 -4.46 32.76
N ASN A 498 46.56 -3.40 32.32
CA ASN A 498 45.99 -2.30 31.55
C ASN A 498 46.57 -2.21 30.13
N GLY A 499 46.91 -3.37 29.54
CA GLY A 499 47.43 -3.45 28.16
C GLY A 499 48.94 -3.19 28.04
N GLY A 500 49.66 -3.17 29.15
CA GLY A 500 51.11 -3.21 29.19
C GLY A 500 51.71 -4.47 28.55
N ASN A 501 53.01 -4.42 28.27
CA ASN A 501 53.77 -5.56 27.74
C ASN A 501 55.24 -5.55 28.15
N ALA A 502 55.59 -4.82 29.22
CA ALA A 502 56.98 -4.68 29.65
C ALA A 502 57.43 -5.96 30.38
N PRO A 503 58.50 -6.64 29.92
CA PRO A 503 59.03 -7.81 30.63
C PRO A 503 59.80 -7.38 31.88
N SER A 504 59.91 -8.25 32.90
CA SER A 504 60.69 -7.99 34.12
C SER A 504 62.14 -7.57 33.83
N SER A 505 62.73 -8.12 32.76
CA SER A 505 64.07 -7.82 32.25
C SER A 505 64.27 -6.40 31.69
N ALA A 506 63.20 -5.59 31.55
CA ALA A 506 63.33 -4.18 31.23
C ALA A 506 63.87 -3.35 32.41
N TRP A 507 63.78 -3.87 33.65
CA TRP A 507 64.31 -3.24 34.87
C TRP A 507 65.61 -3.89 35.34
N THR A 508 66.49 -3.06 35.91
CA THR A 508 67.72 -3.46 36.62
C THR A 508 67.54 -3.16 38.10
N LEU A 509 67.85 -4.13 38.96
CA LEU A 509 67.71 -4.03 40.41
C LEU A 509 69.07 -3.79 41.07
N HIS A 510 69.08 -2.98 42.14
CA HIS A 510 70.29 -2.53 42.81
C HIS A 510 70.17 -2.66 44.34
N ALA A 511 71.22 -3.16 44.98
CA ALA A 511 71.38 -3.17 46.44
C ALA A 511 72.66 -2.41 46.84
N GLY A 512 72.52 -1.13 47.18
CA GLY A 512 73.62 -0.26 47.58
C GLY A 512 73.85 -0.27 49.09
N LEU A 513 75.05 -0.59 49.58
CA LEU A 513 75.36 -0.54 51.01
C LEU A 513 75.15 0.88 51.57
N LYS A 514 74.35 1.02 52.63
CA LYS A 514 74.06 2.33 53.25
C LYS A 514 75.28 2.89 53.99
N PRO A 515 75.72 4.13 53.68
CA PRO A 515 76.81 4.78 54.41
C PRO A 515 76.50 4.92 55.91
N GLY A 516 77.42 4.44 56.76
CA GLY A 516 77.27 4.46 58.22
C GLY A 516 76.86 3.13 58.86
N SER A 517 76.61 2.07 58.07
CA SER A 517 76.40 0.71 58.57
C SER A 517 77.57 0.23 59.45
N SER A 518 77.29 -0.56 60.49
CA SER A 518 78.24 -0.83 61.56
C SER A 518 79.21 -2.00 61.30
N GLY A 519 80.48 -1.80 61.68
CA GLY A 519 81.34 -2.87 62.19
C GLY A 519 82.17 -3.65 61.17
N THR A 520 81.56 -4.23 60.15
CA THR A 520 82.24 -5.21 59.25
C THR A 520 81.81 -5.19 57.78
N CYS A 521 80.90 -4.30 57.37
CA CYS A 521 80.41 -4.23 56.00
C CYS A 521 81.49 -3.75 55.01
N THR A 522 82.10 -4.65 54.23
CA THR A 522 83.19 -4.31 53.27
C THR A 522 82.86 -4.57 51.80
N SER A 523 81.70 -5.11 51.47
CA SER A 523 81.28 -5.34 50.07
C SER A 523 80.87 -4.03 49.39
N SER A 524 81.34 -3.84 48.15
CA SER A 524 80.81 -2.82 47.25
C SER A 524 79.38 -3.21 46.84
N GLY A 525 78.46 -2.23 46.83
CA GLY A 525 77.07 -2.46 46.42
C GLY A 525 76.96 -3.10 45.02
N LEU A 526 75.94 -3.93 44.85
CA LEU A 526 75.77 -4.79 43.68
C LEU A 526 74.55 -4.39 42.84
N SER A 527 74.50 -4.84 41.59
CA SER A 527 73.47 -4.50 40.62
C SER A 527 73.34 -5.61 39.58
N GLY A 528 72.10 -5.94 39.18
CA GLY A 528 71.82 -7.04 38.27
C GLY A 528 70.42 -6.96 37.66
N VAL A 529 70.12 -7.84 36.72
CA VAL A 529 68.75 -8.03 36.19
C VAL A 529 67.93 -8.92 37.12
N ASP A 530 66.66 -9.12 36.79
CA ASP A 530 65.74 -9.99 37.53
C ASP A 530 66.24 -11.44 37.65
N ALA A 531 66.03 -12.05 38.82
CA ALA A 531 66.39 -13.43 39.11
C ALA A 531 65.34 -14.46 38.66
N GLY A 532 64.12 -14.03 38.30
CA GLY A 532 63.01 -14.91 37.90
C GLY A 532 63.00 -15.32 36.42
N SER A 533 63.25 -14.39 35.50
CA SER A 533 63.22 -14.70 34.06
C SER A 533 64.32 -15.69 33.64
N GLY A 534 63.95 -16.68 32.81
CA GLY A 534 64.82 -17.80 32.45
C GLY A 534 66.15 -17.38 31.81
N ALA A 535 67.23 -18.02 32.27
CA ALA A 535 68.65 -17.84 31.87
C ALA A 535 69.41 -16.63 32.47
N GLY A 536 69.80 -16.79 33.74
CA GLY A 536 71.12 -16.30 34.22
C GLY A 536 71.16 -15.03 35.07
N GLY A 537 70.02 -14.50 35.50
CA GLY A 537 69.91 -13.19 36.17
C GLY A 537 70.12 -13.14 37.69
N SER A 538 70.53 -14.22 38.38
CA SER A 538 70.57 -14.23 39.85
C SER A 538 71.59 -13.25 40.45
N LEU A 539 71.11 -12.11 40.96
CA LEU A 539 71.85 -11.29 41.93
C LEU A 539 71.69 -11.84 43.36
N SER A 540 72.13 -13.08 43.56
CA SER A 540 72.27 -13.67 44.89
C SER A 540 73.51 -13.08 45.59
N VAL A 541 73.28 -12.24 46.59
CA VAL A 541 74.38 -11.65 47.38
C VAL A 541 74.91 -12.68 48.38
N SER A 542 75.85 -13.52 47.94
CA SER A 542 76.46 -14.57 48.77
C SER A 542 77.50 -14.07 49.79
N ASP A 543 77.81 -12.77 49.76
CA ASP A 543 78.70 -12.06 50.70
C ASP A 543 77.93 -10.99 51.52
N VAL A 544 76.69 -11.28 51.95
CA VAL A 544 76.03 -10.43 52.97
C VAL A 544 76.61 -10.73 54.34
N VAL A 545 77.24 -9.73 54.95
CA VAL A 545 77.54 -9.75 56.38
C VAL A 545 76.26 -9.36 57.13
N ALA A 546 75.76 -10.26 57.98
CA ALA A 546 74.56 -9.99 58.78
C ALA A 546 74.69 -8.70 59.60
N GLN A 547 73.58 -7.98 59.78
CA GLN A 547 73.48 -6.63 60.37
C GLN A 547 73.96 -5.46 59.48
N CYS A 548 74.33 -5.70 58.21
CA CYS A 548 74.53 -4.61 57.25
C CYS A 548 73.20 -4.09 56.69
N VAL A 549 73.12 -2.77 56.44
CA VAL A 549 71.94 -2.10 55.88
C VAL A 549 72.19 -1.76 54.41
N TYR A 550 71.26 -2.15 53.53
CA TYR A 550 71.30 -1.87 52.09
C TYR A 550 70.11 -1.01 51.68
N VAL A 551 70.32 -0.09 50.75
CA VAL A 551 69.29 0.70 50.08
C VAL A 551 68.96 0.01 48.77
N LEU A 552 67.70 -0.36 48.60
CA LEU A 552 67.16 -0.95 47.38
C LEU A 552 66.71 0.14 46.42
N SER A 553 66.94 -0.07 45.13
CA SER A 553 66.44 0.80 44.06
C SER A 553 66.39 0.04 42.75
N GLU A 554 65.55 0.49 41.83
CA GLU A 554 65.51 0.02 40.44
C GLU A 554 65.89 1.14 39.47
N THR A 555 66.38 0.76 38.29
CA THR A 555 66.53 1.66 37.13
C THR A 555 66.15 0.92 35.84
N GLY A 556 65.86 1.65 34.76
CA GLY A 556 65.29 1.07 33.55
C GLY A 556 63.75 1.12 33.56
N GLY A 557 63.12 0.19 32.85
CA GLY A 557 61.69 0.21 32.54
C GLY A 557 61.31 1.24 31.47
N PRO A 558 60.06 1.21 30.97
CA PRO A 558 59.48 2.31 30.20
C PRO A 558 59.46 3.60 31.04
N ALA A 559 59.86 4.74 30.46
CA ALA A 559 60.01 6.00 31.19
C ALA A 559 58.67 6.65 31.62
N THR A 560 57.55 6.13 31.09
CA THR A 560 56.16 6.53 31.35
C THR A 560 55.28 5.28 31.26
N GLY A 561 54.19 5.26 32.02
CA GLY A 561 53.18 4.19 31.95
C GLY A 561 53.27 3.07 32.99
N TYR A 562 54.27 3.09 33.90
CA TYR A 562 54.36 2.12 35.02
C TYR A 562 54.66 2.84 36.35
N ALA A 563 54.07 2.34 37.44
CA ALA A 563 54.27 2.84 38.80
C ALA A 563 54.85 1.75 39.71
N ALA A 564 55.92 2.06 40.46
CA ALA A 564 56.46 1.14 41.47
C ALA A 564 55.57 1.16 42.72
N VAL A 565 54.89 0.06 43.00
CA VAL A 565 53.93 -0.10 44.12
C VAL A 565 54.69 -0.14 45.46
N GLY A 566 55.89 -0.71 45.46
CA GLY A 566 56.80 -0.75 46.60
C GLY A 566 57.71 -1.97 46.58
N TRP A 567 58.57 -2.08 47.60
CA TRP A 567 59.30 -3.30 47.90
C TRP A 567 58.55 -4.12 48.95
N SER A 568 58.51 -5.44 48.76
CA SER A 568 58.17 -6.43 49.79
C SER A 568 59.40 -7.33 50.04
N CYS A 569 59.51 -7.94 51.22
CA CYS A 569 60.59 -8.87 51.54
C CYS A 569 60.09 -10.03 52.40
N SER A 570 60.73 -11.20 52.27
CA SER A 570 60.51 -12.41 53.06
C SER A 570 61.83 -12.97 53.63
N GLY A 571 61.72 -13.89 54.59
CA GLY A 571 62.87 -14.39 55.35
C GLY A 571 63.34 -13.43 56.45
N ASP A 572 64.61 -13.56 56.85
CA ASP A 572 65.26 -12.79 57.91
C ASP A 572 65.74 -11.41 57.38
N ILE A 573 64.77 -10.62 56.89
CA ILE A 573 64.98 -9.28 56.35
C ILE A 573 64.03 -8.28 57.01
N SER A 574 64.59 -7.25 57.64
CA SER A 574 63.83 -6.09 58.16
C SER A 574 63.83 -4.95 57.14
N LEU A 575 62.69 -4.73 56.47
CA LEU A 575 62.47 -3.63 55.52
C LEU A 575 61.96 -2.36 56.22
N THR A 576 62.38 -1.18 55.76
CA THR A 576 61.83 0.13 56.15
C THR A 576 61.96 1.11 54.99
N GLY A 577 60.84 1.46 54.36
CA GLY A 577 60.85 2.22 53.10
C GLY A 577 61.48 1.38 52.00
N ASN A 578 62.63 1.80 51.48
CA ASN A 578 63.48 1.02 50.57
C ASN A 578 64.80 0.55 51.21
N GLU A 579 64.93 0.61 52.53
CA GLU A 579 66.13 0.15 53.25
C GLU A 579 65.89 -1.22 53.88
N ILE A 580 66.79 -2.17 53.64
CA ILE A 580 66.75 -3.51 54.24
C ILE A 580 67.93 -3.73 55.20
N THR A 581 67.65 -4.40 56.33
CA THR A 581 68.67 -4.99 57.21
C THR A 581 68.55 -6.50 57.13
N VAL A 582 69.66 -7.18 56.86
CA VAL A 582 69.68 -8.64 56.64
C VAL A 582 70.23 -9.36 57.87
N GLY A 583 69.52 -10.36 58.35
CA GLY A 583 69.94 -11.22 59.46
C GLY A 583 70.69 -12.49 59.01
N PRO A 584 71.11 -13.36 59.95
CA PRO A 584 71.94 -14.53 59.68
C PRO A 584 71.36 -15.59 58.74
N ASP A 585 70.03 -15.68 58.57
CA ASP A 585 69.41 -16.72 57.74
C ASP A 585 69.09 -16.26 56.30
N GLY A 586 69.19 -14.96 56.01
CA GLY A 586 68.97 -14.38 54.68
C GLY A 586 67.49 -14.30 54.26
N GLY A 587 67.23 -14.04 52.98
CA GLY A 587 65.86 -13.90 52.48
C GLY A 587 65.76 -13.39 51.04
N SER A 588 64.60 -12.84 50.68
CA SER A 588 64.38 -12.25 49.36
C SER A 588 63.58 -10.95 49.43
N CYS A 589 63.69 -10.11 48.38
CA CYS A 589 62.85 -8.93 48.22
C CYS A 589 62.37 -8.77 46.78
N THR A 590 61.09 -8.43 46.63
CA THR A 590 60.45 -8.21 45.33
C THR A 590 60.06 -6.74 45.21
N VAL A 591 60.25 -6.15 44.04
CA VAL A 591 59.57 -4.89 43.65
C VAL A 591 58.53 -5.21 42.60
N THR A 592 57.30 -4.72 42.81
CA THR A 592 56.22 -4.77 41.82
C THR A 592 56.10 -3.41 41.16
N ASN A 593 56.07 -3.38 39.84
CA ASN A 593 55.49 -2.24 39.12
C ASN A 593 54.22 -2.68 38.41
N ASP A 594 53.15 -1.92 38.64
CA ASP A 594 51.92 -1.95 37.85
C ASP A 594 52.12 -1.10 36.60
N ASP A 595 51.45 -1.44 35.50
CA ASP A 595 51.11 -0.44 34.49
C ASP A 595 50.08 0.57 35.02
N ILE A 596 49.96 1.71 34.34
CA ILE A 596 49.07 2.78 34.75
C ILE A 596 47.94 2.86 33.73
N ALA A 597 46.74 2.50 34.14
CA ALA A 597 45.53 2.59 33.33
C ALA A 597 45.43 3.95 32.61
N PRO A 598 45.30 3.96 31.27
CA PRO A 598 44.77 5.13 30.59
C PRO A 598 43.32 5.39 31.01
N SER A 599 42.83 6.60 30.73
CA SER A 599 41.43 6.96 30.96
C SER A 599 40.80 7.55 29.72
N LEU A 600 39.63 7.03 29.35
CA LEU A 600 38.81 7.55 28.26
C LEU A 600 37.45 8.00 28.81
N THR A 601 37.10 9.27 28.55
CA THR A 601 35.76 9.81 28.76
C THR A 601 35.12 10.11 27.42
N LEU A 602 33.93 9.55 27.17
CA LEU A 602 33.06 9.94 26.06
C LEU A 602 32.05 10.96 26.58
N VAL A 603 31.92 12.10 25.90
CA VAL A 603 31.01 13.18 26.27
C VAL A 603 29.96 13.36 25.18
N LYS A 604 28.69 13.09 25.53
CA LYS A 604 27.57 13.45 24.66
C LYS A 604 27.16 14.89 24.91
N GLN A 605 27.17 15.69 23.85
CA GLN A 605 26.49 16.98 23.81
C GLN A 605 25.34 16.91 22.79
N VAL A 606 24.32 17.72 23.02
CA VAL A 606 23.13 17.85 22.19
C VAL A 606 22.76 19.32 22.16
N THR A 607 22.71 19.90 20.96
CA THR A 607 22.03 21.19 20.73
C THR A 607 20.56 20.89 20.45
N ASN A 608 19.72 21.83 20.86
CA ASN A 608 18.28 21.81 20.64
C ASN A 608 17.89 23.26 20.32
N ASP A 609 18.34 23.79 19.17
CA ASP A 609 18.12 25.19 18.79
C ASP A 609 17.11 25.38 17.64
N ASN A 610 16.55 24.28 17.11
CA ASN A 610 15.41 24.27 16.19
C ASN A 610 14.18 23.53 16.74
N GLY A 611 13.95 23.62 18.06
CA GLY A 611 12.75 23.10 18.74
C GLY A 611 12.85 21.64 19.19
N GLY A 612 14.00 21.00 19.01
CA GLY A 612 14.31 19.71 19.63
C GLY A 612 14.17 19.72 21.15
N THR A 613 13.99 18.54 21.74
CA THR A 613 13.89 18.37 23.20
C THR A 613 14.70 17.19 23.73
N ALA A 614 15.53 16.55 22.89
CA ALA A 614 16.24 15.34 23.29
C ALA A 614 17.38 15.68 24.26
N GLN A 615 17.43 14.94 25.37
CA GLN A 615 18.52 15.05 26.34
C GLN A 615 19.68 14.15 25.94
N ALA A 616 20.91 14.49 26.33
CA ALA A 616 22.11 13.71 26.01
C ALA A 616 21.98 12.20 26.37
N SER A 617 21.23 11.86 27.41
CA SER A 617 20.94 10.47 27.81
C SER A 617 20.03 9.67 26.85
N ALA A 618 19.47 10.29 25.80
CA ALA A 618 18.75 9.60 24.74
C ALA A 618 19.69 8.91 23.73
N TRP A 619 20.96 9.30 23.71
CA TRP A 619 22.01 8.61 22.97
C TRP A 619 22.74 7.62 23.88
N THR A 620 23.19 6.50 23.32
CA THR A 620 24.23 5.67 23.90
C THR A 620 25.54 5.93 23.15
N LEU A 621 26.60 6.24 23.89
CA LEU A 621 27.96 6.36 23.35
C LEU A 621 28.75 5.09 23.63
N ASN A 622 29.52 4.65 22.64
CA ASN A 622 30.30 3.42 22.64
C ASN A 622 31.76 3.69 22.25
N ALA A 623 32.67 2.93 22.85
CA ALA A 623 34.06 2.82 22.42
C ALA A 623 34.48 1.34 22.43
N ASP A 624 34.50 0.72 21.25
CA ASP A 624 34.81 -0.70 21.07
C ASP A 624 36.32 -0.90 20.87
N GLY A 625 36.95 -1.70 21.73
CA GLY A 625 38.40 -1.93 21.75
C GLY A 625 38.79 -2.95 22.82
N PRO A 626 40.04 -2.92 23.34
CA PRO A 626 40.51 -3.89 24.34
C PRO A 626 39.66 -4.01 25.61
N THR A 627 39.15 -2.88 26.13
CA THR A 627 38.22 -2.85 27.27
C THR A 627 37.01 -1.98 26.90
N PRO A 628 35.97 -2.54 26.24
CA PRO A 628 34.87 -1.73 25.71
C PRO A 628 34.13 -0.95 26.79
N ILE A 629 33.78 0.31 26.50
CA ILE A 629 32.91 1.13 27.35
C ILE A 629 31.68 1.59 26.57
N ALA A 630 30.52 1.56 27.23
CA ALA A 630 29.25 2.03 26.67
C ALA A 630 28.39 2.67 27.75
N GLY A 631 27.59 3.69 27.41
CA GLY A 631 26.66 4.30 28.36
C GLY A 631 25.73 5.35 27.76
N ALA A 632 24.57 5.53 28.39
CA ALA A 632 23.59 6.54 28.02
C ALA A 632 24.09 7.94 28.36
N GLY A 633 24.25 8.80 27.35
CA GLY A 633 24.88 10.11 27.47
C GLY A 633 26.40 10.03 27.56
N SER A 634 26.97 10.54 28.66
CA SER A 634 28.42 10.57 28.83
C SER A 634 28.89 9.41 29.72
N VAL A 635 29.96 8.73 29.31
CA VAL A 635 30.53 7.56 30.00
C VAL A 635 32.04 7.75 30.20
N SER A 636 32.60 7.19 31.27
CA SER A 636 34.05 7.19 31.52
C SER A 636 34.52 5.79 31.86
N SER A 637 35.75 5.48 31.46
CA SER A 637 36.42 4.24 31.84
C SER A 637 36.76 4.18 33.34
N ASP A 638 36.92 2.97 33.87
CA ASP A 638 37.43 2.75 35.22
C ASP A 638 38.94 2.42 35.22
N ALA A 639 39.45 1.94 36.37
CA ALA A 639 40.86 1.62 36.58
C ALA A 639 41.32 0.29 35.95
N THR A 640 40.45 -0.46 35.27
CA THR A 640 40.79 -1.71 34.54
C THR A 640 40.98 -1.49 33.03
N PHE A 641 40.80 -0.25 32.57
CA PHE A 641 40.74 0.09 31.17
C PHE A 641 42.11 0.00 30.49
N SER A 642 42.21 -0.81 29.44
CA SER A 642 43.48 -1.11 28.78
C SER A 642 43.87 -0.11 27.69
N ALA A 643 45.17 0.11 27.53
CA ALA A 643 45.78 0.81 26.41
C ALA A 643 45.53 0.06 25.08
N GLY A 644 45.46 0.82 23.98
CA GLY A 644 45.17 0.29 22.65
C GLY A 644 44.37 1.26 21.79
N THR A 645 43.70 0.75 20.76
CA THR A 645 42.86 1.55 19.86
C THR A 645 41.39 1.19 20.05
N TYR A 646 40.56 2.23 20.16
CA TYR A 646 39.12 2.14 20.31
C TYR A 646 38.41 2.76 19.11
N THR A 647 37.32 2.13 18.68
CA THR A 647 36.42 2.64 17.64
C THR A 647 35.21 3.26 18.32
N LEU A 648 35.01 4.56 18.10
CA LEU A 648 33.95 5.35 18.68
C LEU A 648 32.69 5.28 17.80
N SER A 649 31.55 5.09 18.44
CA SER A 649 30.23 5.06 17.78
C SER A 649 29.17 5.64 18.73
N GLU A 650 28.05 6.06 18.14
CA GLU A 650 26.87 6.47 18.89
C GLU A 650 25.60 5.91 18.26
N PHE A 651 24.57 5.77 19.08
CA PHE A 651 23.21 5.41 18.67
C PHE A 651 22.22 6.27 19.44
N GLY A 652 21.21 6.83 18.77
CA GLY A 652 20.27 7.77 19.39
C GLY A 652 19.07 8.09 18.50
N PRO A 653 18.28 9.13 18.84
CA PRO A 653 17.09 9.51 18.09
C PRO A 653 17.38 9.90 16.63
N ALA A 654 16.39 9.66 15.76
CA ALA A 654 16.38 10.20 14.40
C ALA A 654 16.25 11.74 14.41
N ASN A 655 16.51 12.35 13.26
CA ASN A 655 16.37 13.79 12.98
C ASN A 655 17.31 14.71 13.80
N TYR A 656 18.46 14.17 14.22
CA TYR A 656 19.60 14.94 14.72
C TYR A 656 20.86 14.65 13.89
N ALA A 657 21.62 15.68 13.52
CA ALA A 657 22.85 15.57 12.75
C ALA A 657 24.09 15.44 13.67
N PRO A 658 24.90 14.37 13.57
CA PRO A 658 26.09 14.20 14.40
C PRO A 658 27.29 15.01 13.90
N SER A 659 28.04 15.59 14.82
CA SER A 659 29.36 16.16 14.56
C SER A 659 30.39 15.06 14.27
N GLY A 660 31.53 15.44 13.70
CA GLY A 660 32.73 14.63 13.86
C GLY A 660 33.10 14.51 15.35
N TRP A 661 33.61 13.35 15.76
CA TRP A 661 34.21 13.17 17.08
C TRP A 661 35.39 14.15 17.28
N GLY A 662 35.51 14.73 18.46
CA GLY A 662 36.66 15.57 18.84
C GLY A 662 37.26 15.14 20.18
N CYS A 663 38.46 14.56 20.16
CA CYS A 663 39.19 14.13 21.35
C CYS A 663 40.25 15.17 21.77
N ASP A 664 40.22 15.57 23.05
CA ASP A 664 41.36 16.19 23.72
C ASP A 664 42.13 15.09 24.46
N GLY A 665 43.38 14.85 24.07
CA GLY A 665 44.21 13.71 24.50
C GLY A 665 44.18 12.50 23.55
N GLY A 666 45.21 11.65 23.65
CA GLY A 666 45.43 10.48 22.79
C GLY A 666 45.77 10.83 21.34
N SER A 667 45.69 9.82 20.45
CA SER A 667 45.94 9.95 19.01
C SER A 667 44.68 9.59 18.21
N GLN A 668 43.87 10.60 17.85
CA GLN A 668 42.63 10.41 17.11
C GLN A 668 42.85 10.31 15.58
N ASN A 669 42.08 9.44 14.92
CA ASN A 669 41.92 9.40 13.47
C ASN A 669 40.47 9.05 13.09
N GLY A 670 39.72 10.03 12.56
CA GLY A 670 38.28 9.85 12.29
C GLY A 670 37.50 9.52 13.57
N ASN A 671 36.72 8.44 13.53
CA ASN A 671 36.05 7.89 14.72
C ASN A 671 36.91 6.86 15.49
N THR A 672 38.23 6.82 15.31
CA THR A 672 39.12 5.97 16.13
C THR A 672 40.02 6.80 17.02
N ILE A 673 40.32 6.29 18.22
CA ILE A 673 41.22 6.90 19.20
C ILE A 673 42.21 5.85 19.72
N THR A 674 43.50 6.12 19.62
CA THR A 674 44.56 5.29 20.23
C THR A 674 45.07 5.95 21.51
N LEU A 675 45.20 5.16 22.57
CA LEU A 675 45.72 5.57 23.88
C LEU A 675 46.87 4.66 24.32
N ALA A 676 47.96 5.27 24.78
CA ALA A 676 49.05 4.60 25.47
C ALA A 676 48.84 4.59 27.00
N LEU A 677 49.63 3.79 27.72
CA LEU A 677 49.61 3.74 29.18
C LEU A 677 49.77 5.13 29.81
N ALA A 678 49.02 5.39 30.89
CA ALA A 678 48.88 6.66 31.59
C ALA A 678 48.32 7.86 30.78
N GLU A 679 47.90 7.68 29.52
CA GLU A 679 47.24 8.76 28.78
C GLU A 679 45.80 8.97 29.25
N THR A 680 45.33 10.22 29.20
CA THR A 680 43.93 10.57 29.46
C THR A 680 43.38 11.27 28.23
N ALA A 681 42.19 10.87 27.78
CA ALA A 681 41.48 11.53 26.69
C ALA A 681 40.01 11.75 26.99
N THR A 682 39.47 12.87 26.48
CA THR A 682 38.04 13.19 26.51
C THR A 682 37.56 13.42 25.09
N CYS A 683 36.77 12.47 24.57
CA CYS A 683 36.20 12.50 23.22
C CYS A 683 34.75 12.99 23.27
N THR A 684 34.48 14.13 22.64
CA THR A 684 33.15 14.74 22.58
C THR A 684 32.50 14.49 21.22
N ILE A 685 31.19 14.26 21.21
CA ILE A 685 30.35 14.32 20.01
C ILE A 685 29.08 15.14 20.30
N VAL A 686 28.84 16.13 19.45
CA VAL A 686 27.67 17.03 19.50
C VAL A 686 26.68 16.53 18.46
N ASN A 687 25.38 16.50 18.78
CA ASN A 687 24.36 16.41 17.73
C ASN A 687 23.50 17.66 17.77
N ASP A 688 23.30 18.30 16.62
CA ASP A 688 22.30 19.34 16.41
C ASP A 688 20.97 18.69 16.03
N ASP A 689 19.84 19.28 16.43
CA ASP A 689 18.55 18.99 15.81
C ASP A 689 18.55 19.47 14.35
N ILE A 690 17.92 18.71 13.45
CA ILE A 690 17.82 19.11 12.05
C ILE A 690 16.68 20.13 11.94
N GLN A 691 16.99 21.35 11.50
CA GLN A 691 15.98 22.39 11.28
C GLN A 691 14.90 21.88 10.30
N PRO A 692 13.61 21.86 10.69
CA PRO A 692 12.54 21.60 9.73
C PRO A 692 12.44 22.73 8.70
N VAL A 693 12.05 22.35 7.49
CA VAL A 693 11.91 23.25 6.37
C VAL A 693 10.51 23.15 5.76
N LEU A 694 9.96 24.31 5.42
CA LEU A 694 8.65 24.47 4.83
C LEU A 694 8.77 25.21 3.49
N THR A 695 8.20 24.61 2.45
CA THR A 695 8.01 25.23 1.14
C THR A 695 6.54 25.58 0.96
N VAL A 696 6.22 26.84 0.67
CA VAL A 696 4.84 27.23 0.32
C VAL A 696 4.78 27.43 -1.19
N ILE A 697 3.88 26.72 -1.87
CA ILE A 697 3.69 26.76 -3.33
C ILE A 697 2.37 27.46 -3.64
N LYS A 698 2.47 28.64 -4.25
CA LYS A 698 1.34 29.39 -4.80
C LYS A 698 1.21 29.15 -6.30
N SER A 699 0.03 28.71 -6.71
CA SER A 699 -0.44 28.68 -8.09
C SER A 699 -1.45 29.81 -8.34
N VAL A 700 -1.50 30.31 -9.57
CA VAL A 700 -2.52 31.28 -10.03
C VAL A 700 -3.03 30.80 -11.39
N VAL A 701 -4.33 30.60 -11.49
CA VAL A 701 -5.05 30.41 -12.76
C VAL A 701 -5.56 31.78 -13.24
N ASN A 702 -5.65 31.93 -14.56
CA ASN A 702 -5.95 33.18 -15.26
C ASN A 702 -6.67 32.81 -16.58
N ASP A 703 -7.77 32.06 -16.51
CA ASP A 703 -8.52 31.62 -17.69
C ASP A 703 -9.73 32.50 -18.03
N ASN A 704 -10.13 33.41 -17.14
CA ASN A 704 -11.24 34.35 -17.32
C ASN A 704 -10.81 35.81 -17.66
N GLY A 705 -9.50 36.06 -17.80
CA GLY A 705 -8.93 37.35 -18.23
C GLY A 705 -7.95 38.01 -17.25
N GLY A 706 -7.71 37.39 -16.10
CA GLY A 706 -6.80 37.82 -15.06
C GLY A 706 -5.35 38.02 -15.52
N LEU A 707 -4.66 38.95 -14.85
CA LEU A 707 -3.31 39.40 -15.20
C LEU A 707 -2.29 39.29 -14.05
N LEU A 708 -2.74 38.92 -12.85
CA LEU A 708 -1.86 38.74 -11.70
C LEU A 708 -1.08 37.44 -11.79
N ASN A 709 0.12 37.46 -11.24
CA ASN A 709 1.08 36.37 -11.26
C ASN A 709 1.30 35.88 -9.81
N VAL A 710 1.97 34.75 -9.66
CA VAL A 710 2.33 34.15 -8.37
C VAL A 710 3.00 35.15 -7.39
N GLY A 711 3.74 36.14 -7.90
CA GLY A 711 4.39 37.18 -7.08
C GLY A 711 3.47 38.28 -6.56
N ASP A 712 2.25 38.40 -7.08
CA ASP A 712 1.26 39.41 -6.69
C ASP A 712 0.38 38.96 -5.51
N PHE A 713 0.59 37.72 -5.02
CA PHE A 713 -0.05 37.16 -3.82
C PHE A 713 1.00 36.99 -2.70
N PRO A 714 1.16 37.97 -1.79
CA PRO A 714 2.01 37.84 -0.62
C PRO A 714 1.63 36.63 0.25
N LEU A 715 2.58 35.71 0.44
CA LEU A 715 2.46 34.52 1.29
C LEU A 715 3.14 34.76 2.63
N PHE A 716 2.60 34.20 3.70
CA PHE A 716 3.13 34.30 5.06
C PHE A 716 3.10 32.97 5.79
N VAL A 717 4.05 32.76 6.69
CA VAL A 717 4.03 31.73 7.74
C VAL A 717 4.03 32.48 9.06
N ASP A 718 2.91 32.44 9.77
CA ASP A 718 2.53 33.42 10.80
C ASP A 718 2.75 34.88 10.31
N ASP A 719 3.61 35.66 10.98
CA ASP A 719 3.96 37.03 10.58
C ASP A 719 5.09 37.10 9.52
N LEU A 720 5.75 35.98 9.17
CA LEU A 720 6.92 35.97 8.30
C LEU A 720 6.52 35.84 6.82
N GLN A 721 6.75 36.88 6.03
CA GLN A 721 6.54 36.84 4.58
C GLN A 721 7.54 35.90 3.89
N VAL A 722 7.03 34.96 3.08
CA VAL A 722 7.81 33.98 2.30
C VAL A 722 7.58 34.16 0.79
N GLN A 723 8.30 33.39 -0.04
CA GLN A 723 8.17 33.38 -1.50
C GLN A 723 7.72 32.02 -2.02
N SER A 724 6.87 32.01 -3.06
CA SER A 724 6.37 30.78 -3.67
C SER A 724 7.52 29.89 -4.16
N GLY A 725 7.52 28.61 -3.77
CA GLY A 725 8.55 27.63 -4.12
C GLY A 725 9.90 27.84 -3.43
N ALA A 726 10.02 28.77 -2.47
CA ALA A 726 11.20 28.91 -1.63
C ALA A 726 11.07 28.02 -0.38
N GLN A 727 12.05 27.14 -0.18
CA GLN A 727 12.21 26.35 1.04
C GLN A 727 12.80 27.26 2.14
N ASN A 728 12.11 27.38 3.27
CA ASN A 728 12.50 28.23 4.40
C ASN A 728 12.61 27.37 5.67
N GLY A 729 13.62 27.63 6.50
CA GLY A 729 13.83 26.94 7.78
C GLY A 729 13.06 27.57 8.93
N PHE A 730 12.47 26.75 9.78
CA PHE A 730 11.68 27.11 10.95
C PHE A 730 12.10 26.27 12.16
N ASP A 731 11.72 26.66 13.38
CA ASP A 731 11.88 25.80 14.56
C ASP A 731 10.66 24.88 14.70
N ALA A 732 10.79 23.69 15.28
CA ALA A 732 9.68 22.75 15.41
C ALA A 732 8.52 23.32 16.27
N GLY A 733 7.29 23.20 15.76
CA GLY A 733 6.09 23.81 16.33
C GLY A 733 4.93 23.92 15.33
N THR A 734 3.80 24.44 15.81
CA THR A 734 2.60 24.72 14.99
C THR A 734 2.69 26.10 14.37
N TYR A 735 2.41 26.21 13.06
CA TYR A 735 2.39 27.46 12.30
C TYR A 735 1.08 27.62 11.52
N THR A 736 0.72 28.86 11.19
CA THR A 736 -0.42 29.18 10.33
C THR A 736 0.07 29.81 9.02
N ILE A 737 -0.08 29.12 7.91
CA ILE A 737 0.20 29.66 6.58
C ILE A 737 -0.99 30.52 6.15
N SER A 738 -0.72 31.70 5.59
CA SER A 738 -1.75 32.59 5.08
C SER A 738 -1.29 33.35 3.84
N GLU A 739 -2.23 33.97 3.14
CA GLU A 739 -1.94 34.88 2.03
C GLU A 739 -2.73 36.18 2.12
N THR A 740 -2.29 37.19 1.37
CA THR A 740 -3.13 38.37 1.10
C THR A 740 -3.93 38.14 -0.17
N ASN A 741 -5.23 37.83 -0.01
CA ASN A 741 -6.20 37.72 -1.10
C ASN A 741 -6.15 38.97 -2.00
N GLN A 742 -6.18 38.77 -3.32
CA GLN A 742 -6.22 39.86 -4.30
C GLN A 742 -7.64 40.05 -4.84
N ALA A 743 -7.99 41.30 -5.19
CA ALA A 743 -9.29 41.60 -5.77
C ALA A 743 -9.42 40.98 -7.16
N GLY A 744 -10.57 40.35 -7.44
CA GLY A 744 -10.81 39.65 -8.71
C GLY A 744 -10.33 38.20 -8.74
N TYR A 745 -9.84 37.67 -7.62
CA TYR A 745 -9.42 36.27 -7.49
C TYR A 745 -10.08 35.60 -6.28
N GLU A 746 -10.50 34.35 -6.47
CA GLU A 746 -10.98 33.49 -5.38
C GLU A 746 -9.85 32.56 -4.90
N ALA A 747 -9.82 32.29 -3.60
CA ALA A 747 -8.77 31.47 -2.98
C ALA A 747 -9.30 30.06 -2.69
N GLY A 748 -8.61 29.04 -3.23
CA GLY A 748 -8.88 27.65 -2.89
C GLY A 748 -8.46 27.32 -1.44
N THR A 749 -8.87 26.15 -0.96
CA THR A 749 -8.40 25.62 0.33
C THR A 749 -6.90 25.34 0.29
N TRP A 750 -6.21 25.51 1.42
CA TRP A 750 -4.84 25.03 1.58
C TRP A 750 -4.77 23.51 1.43
N GLY A 751 -3.64 23.02 0.91
CA GLY A 751 -3.37 21.59 0.73
C GLY A 751 -1.88 21.27 0.78
N GLY A 752 -1.53 20.06 0.32
CA GLY A 752 -0.21 19.48 0.55
C GLY A 752 -0.10 18.96 1.99
N ASP A 753 0.95 19.35 2.71
CA ASP A 753 1.13 19.05 4.14
C ASP A 753 0.27 19.92 5.09
N CYS A 754 -0.32 21.02 4.60
CA CYS A 754 -1.19 21.89 5.39
C CYS A 754 -2.61 21.29 5.54
N ALA A 755 -3.23 21.54 6.69
CA ALA A 755 -4.67 21.44 6.84
C ALA A 755 -5.38 22.51 6.00
N ALA A 756 -6.66 22.30 5.69
CA ALA A 756 -7.44 23.16 4.80
C ALA A 756 -7.60 24.63 5.28
N ASP A 757 -7.41 24.88 6.57
CA ASP A 757 -7.40 26.21 7.19
C ASP A 757 -6.04 26.91 7.17
N GLY A 758 -5.00 26.26 6.62
CA GLY A 758 -3.63 26.76 6.57
C GLY A 758 -2.77 26.38 7.77
N THR A 759 -3.28 25.62 8.75
CA THR A 759 -2.46 25.16 9.87
C THR A 759 -1.53 24.01 9.50
N ILE A 760 -0.33 23.99 10.09
CA ILE A 760 0.64 22.89 9.99
C ILE A 760 1.37 22.68 11.31
N ASP A 761 1.69 21.43 11.65
CA ASP A 761 2.69 21.08 12.65
C ASP A 761 4.01 20.68 11.95
N LEU A 762 5.11 21.32 12.33
CA LEU A 762 6.47 20.97 11.91
C LEU A 762 7.19 20.23 13.05
N MET A 763 7.64 19.00 12.81
CA MET A 763 8.55 18.26 13.69
C MET A 763 10.00 18.46 13.25
N ILE A 764 10.99 18.29 14.14
CA ILE A 764 12.41 18.41 13.74
C ILE A 764 12.74 17.49 12.57
N GLY A 765 13.47 18.01 11.57
CA GLY A 765 13.87 17.29 10.36
C GLY A 765 12.79 17.12 9.28
N ASP A 766 11.58 17.66 9.45
CA ASP A 766 10.55 17.66 8.40
C ASP A 766 10.98 18.48 7.16
N ASP A 767 10.65 17.99 5.96
CA ASP A 767 10.67 18.76 4.70
C ASP A 767 9.25 18.74 4.11
N LYS A 768 8.48 19.79 4.40
CA LYS A 768 7.03 19.86 4.16
C LYS A 768 6.67 20.88 3.10
N THR A 769 5.62 20.60 2.34
CA THR A 769 5.15 21.46 1.26
C THR A 769 3.66 21.75 1.39
N CYS A 770 3.32 23.02 1.64
CA CYS A 770 1.94 23.49 1.55
C CYS A 770 1.67 24.11 0.18
N SER A 771 0.44 23.98 -0.32
CA SER A 771 0.01 24.60 -1.57
C SER A 771 -1.31 25.34 -1.46
N ILE A 772 -1.45 26.39 -2.27
CA ILE A 772 -2.73 27.07 -2.54
C ILE A 772 -2.79 27.47 -4.02
N THR A 773 -3.98 27.37 -4.60
CA THR A 773 -4.30 27.88 -5.93
C THR A 773 -5.36 28.95 -5.78
N ASN A 774 -5.19 30.07 -6.48
CA ASN A 774 -6.29 31.00 -6.70
C ASN A 774 -6.65 31.02 -8.18
N ASP A 775 -7.93 31.23 -8.43
CA ASP A 775 -8.53 31.35 -9.76
C ASP A 775 -9.04 32.77 -9.98
N ASP A 776 -9.10 33.21 -11.24
CA ASP A 776 -9.61 34.53 -11.58
C ASP A 776 -11.13 34.51 -11.74
N ILE A 777 -11.83 35.35 -10.98
CA ILE A 777 -13.30 35.30 -10.89
C ILE A 777 -13.88 35.79 -12.22
N PRO A 778 -14.76 35.02 -12.89
CA PRO A 778 -15.25 35.40 -14.21
C PRO A 778 -16.09 36.69 -14.21
N PRO A 779 -15.98 37.50 -15.29
CA PRO A 779 -16.96 38.54 -15.60
C PRO A 779 -18.26 37.91 -16.16
N GLU A 780 -19.39 38.56 -15.94
CA GLU A 780 -20.69 38.15 -16.47
C GLU A 780 -21.38 39.37 -17.10
N LEU A 781 -21.61 39.34 -18.41
CA LEU A 781 -22.16 40.48 -19.14
C LEU A 781 -23.67 40.36 -19.33
N LYS A 782 -24.42 41.28 -18.73
CA LYS A 782 -25.85 41.47 -18.94
C LYS A 782 -26.07 42.58 -19.95
N ILE A 783 -26.90 42.34 -20.96
CA ILE A 783 -27.27 43.35 -21.97
C ILE A 783 -28.78 43.55 -21.93
N VAL A 784 -29.24 44.80 -21.85
CA VAL A 784 -30.65 45.17 -22.03
C VAL A 784 -30.74 46.24 -23.10
N LYS A 785 -31.65 46.02 -24.05
CA LYS A 785 -31.97 46.97 -25.12
C LYS A 785 -33.43 47.40 -24.96
N THR A 786 -33.66 48.70 -24.83
CA THR A 786 -34.96 49.28 -24.51
C THR A 786 -35.30 50.35 -25.53
N ALA A 787 -36.46 50.24 -26.18
CA ALA A 787 -36.95 51.29 -27.06
C ALA A 787 -37.16 52.59 -26.28
N VAL A 788 -36.71 53.72 -26.84
CA VAL A 788 -37.07 55.04 -26.32
C VAL A 788 -38.47 55.33 -26.85
N GLU A 789 -39.46 55.40 -25.97
CA GLU A 789 -40.84 55.78 -26.29
C GLU A 789 -40.91 57.22 -26.79
N PRO A 790 -41.17 57.42 -28.09
CA PRO A 790 -42.33 58.23 -28.43
C PRO A 790 -43.22 57.57 -29.50
N LEU A 791 -44.47 58.06 -29.55
CA LEU A 791 -45.43 57.75 -30.60
C LEU A 791 -44.82 57.96 -32.00
N THR A 792 -45.07 57.01 -32.91
CA THR A 792 -44.60 57.01 -34.30
C THR A 792 -45.24 58.14 -35.12
N ILE A 793 -44.66 59.33 -35.05
CA ILE A 793 -45.10 60.55 -35.72
C ILE A 793 -43.96 61.09 -36.59
N PRO A 794 -44.16 61.29 -37.91
CA PRO A 794 -43.13 61.87 -38.80
C PRO A 794 -42.58 63.20 -38.28
N GLY A 795 -41.25 63.38 -38.38
CA GLY A 795 -40.55 64.55 -37.86
C GLY A 795 -40.24 64.53 -36.36
N TYR A 796 -40.45 63.41 -35.67
CA TYR A 796 -39.92 63.15 -34.32
C TYR A 796 -38.71 62.21 -34.34
N ASP A 797 -37.95 62.27 -33.26
CA ASP A 797 -36.82 61.39 -32.96
C ASP A 797 -37.33 60.04 -32.43
N ILE A 798 -37.03 58.95 -33.14
CA ILE A 798 -37.16 57.58 -32.62
C ILE A 798 -35.80 57.07 -32.14
N GLY A 799 -35.78 56.11 -31.23
CA GLY A 799 -34.52 55.62 -30.69
C GLY A 799 -34.63 54.37 -29.82
N PHE A 800 -33.48 53.91 -29.38
CA PHE A 800 -33.35 52.90 -28.33
C PHE A 800 -32.10 53.19 -27.50
N THR A 801 -32.18 52.82 -26.22
CA THR A 801 -31.04 52.79 -25.31
C THR A 801 -30.57 51.34 -25.22
N VAL A 802 -29.28 51.09 -25.46
CA VAL A 802 -28.63 49.82 -25.15
C VAL A 802 -27.74 50.03 -23.94
N THR A 803 -27.89 49.21 -22.90
CA THR A 803 -26.97 49.19 -21.76
C THR A 803 -26.37 47.80 -21.60
N VAL A 804 -25.05 47.78 -21.41
CA VAL A 804 -24.26 46.61 -21.02
C VAL A 804 -23.82 46.82 -19.57
N TRP A 805 -24.00 45.81 -18.72
CA TRP A 805 -23.46 45.77 -17.35
C TRP A 805 -22.53 44.57 -17.22
N ASN A 806 -21.51 44.70 -16.37
CA ASN A 806 -20.76 43.56 -15.85
C ASN A 806 -21.25 43.24 -14.43
N ILE A 807 -22.09 42.21 -14.32
CA ILE A 807 -22.68 41.74 -13.06
C ILE A 807 -21.86 40.61 -12.40
N GLY A 808 -20.78 40.17 -13.04
CA GLY A 808 -19.87 39.14 -12.54
C GLY A 808 -18.85 39.64 -11.52
N GLY A 809 -18.01 38.73 -11.02
CA GLY A 809 -17.10 39.00 -9.90
C GLY A 809 -15.70 39.50 -10.29
N GLY A 810 -15.36 39.50 -11.58
CA GLY A 810 -14.15 40.09 -12.17
C GLY A 810 -14.46 41.10 -13.28
N ASP A 811 -13.46 41.85 -13.72
CA ASP A 811 -13.63 42.93 -14.71
C ASP A 811 -13.64 42.40 -16.15
N ALA A 812 -14.59 42.84 -16.97
CA ALA A 812 -14.70 42.41 -18.36
C ALA A 812 -13.71 43.20 -19.24
N LEU A 813 -12.74 42.52 -19.86
CA LEU A 813 -11.69 43.12 -20.68
C LEU A 813 -11.97 42.99 -22.18
N GLY A 814 -11.76 44.08 -22.93
CA GLY A 814 -11.90 44.09 -24.39
C GLY A 814 -13.36 44.05 -24.87
N VAL A 815 -14.30 44.51 -24.06
CA VAL A 815 -15.73 44.51 -24.36
C VAL A 815 -16.01 45.36 -25.60
N ALA A 816 -16.72 44.79 -26.57
CA ALA A 816 -17.19 45.47 -27.76
C ALA A 816 -18.66 45.13 -28.01
N LEU A 817 -19.50 46.15 -28.18
CA LEU A 817 -20.90 45.99 -28.57
C LEU A 817 -21.00 46.25 -30.08
N ILE A 818 -21.38 45.23 -30.85
CA ILE A 818 -21.72 45.33 -32.26
C ILE A 818 -23.20 45.00 -32.41
N ASP A 819 -23.94 45.87 -33.07
CA ASP A 819 -25.40 45.83 -33.15
C ASP A 819 -25.84 46.22 -34.56
N ALA A 820 -26.62 45.35 -35.21
CA ALA A 820 -27.18 45.63 -36.52
C ALA A 820 -28.32 46.64 -36.36
N LEU A 821 -28.21 47.78 -37.05
CA LEU A 821 -29.21 48.83 -36.96
C LEU A 821 -30.38 48.52 -37.90
N PRO A 822 -31.64 48.81 -37.50
CA PRO A 822 -32.78 48.60 -38.38
C PRO A 822 -32.57 49.34 -39.71
N PRO A 823 -32.53 48.63 -40.86
CA PRO A 823 -32.59 49.28 -42.15
C PRO A 823 -33.96 49.96 -42.31
N ALA A 824 -33.99 51.05 -43.06
CA ALA A 824 -35.21 51.81 -43.31
C ALA A 824 -36.09 51.13 -44.36
N GLY A 825 -36.78 50.05 -43.96
CA GLY A 825 -37.74 49.32 -44.79
C GLY A 825 -37.15 48.25 -45.72
N ASN A 826 -38.02 47.71 -46.58
CA ASN A 826 -37.75 46.65 -47.54
C ASN A 826 -36.60 47.05 -48.52
N PRO A 827 -35.58 46.18 -48.74
CA PRO A 827 -34.49 46.47 -49.69
C PRO A 827 -34.94 46.71 -51.15
N GLU A 828 -36.16 46.34 -51.54
CA GLU A 828 -36.70 46.63 -52.88
C GLU A 828 -37.11 48.10 -53.09
N GLU A 829 -37.51 48.83 -52.03
CA GLU A 829 -37.98 50.22 -52.17
C GLU A 829 -36.84 51.25 -52.28
N ASN A 830 -35.59 50.84 -52.06
CA ASN A 830 -34.38 51.63 -52.33
C ASN A 830 -34.38 53.00 -51.58
N LEU A 831 -34.93 53.01 -50.36
CA LEU A 831 -34.90 54.14 -49.42
C LEU A 831 -33.47 54.34 -48.87
N GLU A 832 -33.07 55.59 -48.60
CA GLU A 832 -31.78 55.84 -47.92
C GLU A 832 -31.89 55.48 -46.43
N PRO A 833 -30.90 54.77 -45.84
CA PRO A 833 -30.90 54.39 -44.43
C PRO A 833 -31.12 55.58 -43.49
N LEU A 834 -31.89 55.36 -42.41
CA LEU A 834 -32.09 56.38 -41.38
C LEU A 834 -30.74 56.84 -40.82
N PRO A 835 -30.49 58.16 -40.67
CA PRO A 835 -29.20 58.69 -40.23
C PRO A 835 -29.04 58.55 -38.72
N TRP A 836 -28.91 57.32 -38.24
CA TRP A 836 -28.73 56.97 -36.83
C TRP A 836 -27.52 57.70 -36.23
N ALA A 837 -27.74 58.38 -35.12
CA ALA A 837 -26.73 59.11 -34.36
C ALA A 837 -26.65 58.58 -32.92
N THR A 838 -25.43 58.47 -32.39
CA THR A 838 -25.13 58.08 -31.01
C THR A 838 -24.89 59.30 -30.11
N THR A 839 -25.31 59.21 -28.85
CA THR A 839 -24.96 60.21 -27.81
C THR A 839 -23.63 59.88 -27.12
N THR A 840 -23.32 58.59 -26.94
CA THR A 840 -22.19 58.12 -26.12
C THR A 840 -20.85 58.10 -26.85
N ARG A 841 -19.82 58.62 -26.17
CA ARG A 841 -18.46 58.80 -26.70
C ARG A 841 -17.62 57.53 -26.62
N GLY A 842 -17.70 56.71 -27.67
CA GLY A 842 -17.01 55.42 -27.83
C GLY A 842 -17.67 54.56 -28.90
N CYS A 843 -18.94 54.86 -29.17
CA CYS A 843 -19.73 54.28 -30.26
C CYS A 843 -19.60 55.06 -31.56
N THR A 844 -19.45 54.33 -32.66
CA THR A 844 -19.58 54.83 -34.04
C THR A 844 -20.66 54.06 -34.77
N VAL A 845 -21.51 54.78 -35.51
CA VAL A 845 -22.37 54.20 -36.54
C VAL A 845 -21.58 54.11 -37.85
N SER A 846 -21.81 53.04 -38.62
CA SER A 846 -21.20 52.81 -39.93
C SER A 846 -21.59 53.88 -40.97
N ALA A 847 -20.79 54.03 -42.02
CA ALA A 847 -20.99 55.09 -43.03
C ALA A 847 -22.22 54.89 -43.95
N ASP A 848 -22.86 53.73 -43.84
CA ASP A 848 -24.13 53.33 -44.47
C ASP A 848 -25.29 53.27 -43.45
N PHE A 849 -25.04 53.66 -42.20
CA PHE A 849 -25.97 53.63 -41.06
C PHE A 849 -26.59 52.26 -40.70
N ALA A 850 -26.03 51.16 -41.22
CA ALA A 850 -26.54 49.80 -41.00
C ALA A 850 -25.97 49.09 -39.75
N THR A 851 -24.96 49.64 -39.07
CA THR A 851 -24.31 48.98 -37.93
C THR A 851 -23.79 49.97 -36.90
N LEU A 852 -24.09 49.70 -35.63
CA LEU A 852 -23.46 50.31 -34.48
C LEU A 852 -22.25 49.47 -34.06
N THR A 853 -21.16 50.14 -33.70
CA THR A 853 -20.00 49.52 -33.09
C THR A 853 -19.50 50.42 -31.96
N CYS A 854 -19.51 49.90 -30.73
CA CYS A 854 -18.93 50.54 -29.56
C CYS A 854 -17.71 49.74 -29.10
N ASP A 855 -16.55 50.38 -29.12
CA ASP A 855 -15.36 49.90 -28.43
C ASP A 855 -15.46 50.39 -26.97
N ILE A 856 -15.90 49.51 -26.07
CA ILE A 856 -16.17 49.83 -24.66
C ILE A 856 -14.87 49.72 -23.85
N GLY A 857 -13.98 48.80 -24.22
CA GLY A 857 -12.69 48.60 -23.59
C GLY A 857 -12.80 47.72 -22.35
N THR A 858 -12.58 48.29 -21.17
CA THR A 858 -12.79 47.58 -19.89
C THR A 858 -14.11 48.02 -19.28
N LEU A 859 -14.91 47.07 -18.80
CA LEU A 859 -16.08 47.31 -17.98
C LEU A 859 -15.80 46.71 -16.60
N GLU A 860 -15.60 47.55 -15.59
CA GLU A 860 -15.30 47.08 -14.23
C GLU A 860 -16.49 46.29 -13.66
N LYS A 861 -16.29 45.51 -12.60
CA LYS A 861 -17.39 44.77 -11.97
C LYS A 861 -18.33 45.66 -11.15
N ASP A 862 -19.61 45.30 -11.11
CA ASP A 862 -20.60 45.97 -10.24
C ASP A 862 -20.31 45.69 -8.75
N PRO A 863 -20.05 46.70 -7.91
CA PRO A 863 -19.84 46.52 -6.47
C PRO A 863 -21.13 46.20 -5.70
N THR A 864 -22.31 46.32 -6.32
CA THR A 864 -23.64 46.19 -5.72
C THR A 864 -24.69 45.58 -6.67
N PRO A 865 -24.62 44.26 -6.97
CA PRO A 865 -25.48 43.59 -7.98
C PRO A 865 -27.00 43.77 -7.83
N ASP A 866 -27.48 44.08 -6.62
CA ASP A 866 -28.91 44.33 -6.34
C ASP A 866 -29.41 45.74 -6.72
N GLN A 867 -28.55 46.68 -7.12
CA GLN A 867 -28.89 48.09 -7.33
C GLN A 867 -28.44 48.62 -8.70
N VAL A 868 -29.23 48.30 -9.73
CA VAL A 868 -29.02 48.74 -11.12
C VAL A 868 -29.31 50.25 -11.30
N GLU A 869 -28.43 51.11 -10.79
CA GLU A 869 -28.37 52.53 -11.20
C GLU A 869 -27.47 52.68 -12.44
N SER A 870 -27.79 53.64 -13.32
CA SER A 870 -27.07 53.84 -14.59
C SER A 870 -26.05 54.97 -14.47
N GLY A 871 -24.76 54.67 -14.70
CA GLY A 871 -23.70 55.68 -14.80
C GLY A 871 -22.37 55.37 -14.11
N ASP A 872 -22.28 54.27 -13.35
CA ASP A 872 -21.01 53.82 -12.76
C ASP A 872 -20.16 53.02 -13.76
N GLU A 873 -18.85 52.88 -13.51
CA GLU A 873 -17.85 52.32 -14.45
C GLU A 873 -18.00 50.81 -14.73
N ALA A 874 -18.99 50.16 -14.09
CA ALA A 874 -19.48 48.82 -14.38
C ALA A 874 -20.63 48.76 -15.41
N SER A 875 -21.08 49.91 -15.91
CA SER A 875 -22.18 50.04 -16.87
C SER A 875 -21.79 50.91 -18.07
N PHE A 876 -22.13 50.46 -19.28
CA PHE A 876 -21.96 51.23 -20.51
C PHE A 876 -23.30 51.38 -21.22
N THR A 877 -23.81 52.61 -21.27
CA THR A 877 -25.06 52.96 -21.95
C THR A 877 -24.80 53.73 -23.24
N VAL A 878 -25.47 53.35 -24.33
CA VAL A 878 -25.54 54.13 -25.57
C VAL A 878 -26.99 54.37 -25.96
N ASP A 879 -27.37 55.64 -26.09
CA ASP A 879 -28.61 56.01 -26.77
C ASP A 879 -28.34 56.18 -28.26
N LEU A 880 -29.20 55.57 -29.07
CA LEU A 880 -29.28 55.78 -30.50
C LEU A 880 -30.57 56.50 -30.84
N VAL A 881 -30.44 57.53 -31.68
CA VAL A 881 -31.55 58.35 -32.14
C VAL A 881 -31.48 58.52 -33.66
N ALA A 882 -32.62 58.39 -34.32
CA ALA A 882 -32.83 58.80 -35.70
C ALA A 882 -34.10 59.64 -35.81
N THR A 883 -34.02 60.81 -36.44
CA THR A 883 -35.20 61.62 -36.75
C THR A 883 -35.89 61.03 -37.99
N ILE A 884 -37.18 60.68 -37.88
CA ILE A 884 -37.96 60.20 -39.04
C ILE A 884 -38.15 61.37 -40.04
N PRO A 885 -37.81 61.21 -41.33
CA PRO A 885 -38.09 62.21 -42.36
C PRO A 885 -39.57 62.61 -42.42
N ALA A 886 -39.86 63.88 -42.71
CA ALA A 886 -41.23 64.41 -42.68
C ALA A 886 -42.14 63.89 -43.82
N ASP A 887 -41.56 63.13 -44.75
CA ASP A 887 -42.12 62.52 -45.95
C ASP A 887 -42.13 60.97 -45.89
N TYR A 888 -41.77 60.35 -44.76
CA TYR A 888 -41.62 58.90 -44.60
C TYR A 888 -42.95 58.10 -44.49
N LEU A 889 -44.11 58.73 -44.61
CA LEU A 889 -45.43 58.06 -44.58
C LEU A 889 -46.42 58.74 -45.53
N ASP A 890 -46.41 58.37 -46.83
CA ASP A 890 -47.48 58.69 -47.79
C ASP A 890 -47.61 57.62 -48.90
N THR A 891 -48.11 56.44 -48.52
CA THR A 891 -48.91 55.57 -49.40
C THR A 891 -49.99 54.88 -48.56
N SER A 892 -51.26 55.29 -48.72
CA SER A 892 -52.38 54.40 -48.39
C SER A 892 -52.62 53.45 -49.55
N PRO A 893 -52.89 52.15 -49.32
CA PRO A 893 -53.39 51.27 -50.37
C PRO A 893 -54.84 51.63 -50.73
N ASP A 894 -55.01 52.46 -51.77
CA ASP A 894 -56.28 52.52 -52.51
C ASP A 894 -56.41 51.22 -53.35
N ASP A 895 -57.22 50.27 -52.86
CA ASP A 895 -58.21 49.41 -53.56
C ASP A 895 -58.12 49.22 -55.10
N PRO A 896 -58.41 48.04 -55.71
CA PRO A 896 -58.78 46.70 -55.18
C PRO A 896 -57.97 45.49 -55.75
N SER A 897 -58.04 44.29 -55.12
CA SER A 897 -58.93 43.19 -55.62
C SER A 897 -58.67 41.74 -55.09
N GLY A 898 -58.82 41.48 -53.79
CA GLY A 898 -58.89 40.09 -53.28
C GLY A 898 -59.15 40.01 -51.77
N PRO A 899 -60.27 39.45 -51.29
CA PRO A 899 -60.47 39.17 -49.87
C PRO A 899 -60.00 37.75 -49.52
N GLY A 900 -59.15 37.64 -48.50
CA GLY A 900 -58.81 36.38 -47.85
C GLY A 900 -59.95 35.86 -46.97
N THR A 901 -59.63 34.95 -46.04
CA THR A 901 -60.63 34.34 -45.17
C THR A 901 -61.32 35.40 -44.31
N LEU A 902 -62.65 35.28 -44.16
CA LEU A 902 -63.52 36.26 -43.46
C LEU A 902 -63.48 37.72 -43.98
N GLY A 903 -62.74 38.02 -45.05
CA GLY A 903 -62.47 39.40 -45.48
C GLY A 903 -61.32 40.08 -44.73
N SER A 904 -60.46 39.31 -44.09
CA SER A 904 -59.10 39.72 -43.70
C SER A 904 -58.17 39.65 -44.91
N TYR A 905 -56.94 40.16 -44.79
CA TYR A 905 -55.85 39.76 -45.70
C TYR A 905 -55.24 38.42 -45.29
N PHE A 906 -55.36 38.05 -44.01
CA PHE A 906 -54.92 36.75 -43.49
C PHE A 906 -55.69 35.58 -44.13
N GLU A 907 -54.97 34.62 -44.72
CA GLU A 907 -55.55 33.38 -45.25
C GLU A 907 -55.70 32.28 -44.17
N ILE A 908 -56.46 31.22 -44.46
CA ILE A 908 -56.61 30.05 -43.58
C ILE A 908 -56.87 28.84 -44.47
N ASP A 909 -55.87 27.97 -44.61
CA ASP A 909 -55.90 26.78 -45.46
C ASP A 909 -55.22 25.54 -44.81
N GLY A 910 -54.40 25.75 -43.78
CA GLY A 910 -53.63 24.72 -43.10
C GLY A 910 -52.12 24.75 -43.38
N ASN A 911 -51.55 25.85 -43.89
CA ASN A 911 -50.13 25.98 -44.24
C ASN A 911 -49.35 27.02 -43.37
N LEU A 912 -48.10 27.34 -43.72
CA LEU A 912 -47.25 28.36 -43.05
C LEU A 912 -46.48 29.22 -44.09
N THR A 913 -47.05 29.36 -45.28
CA THR A 913 -46.46 29.83 -46.53
C THR A 913 -47.52 30.42 -47.47
N ASP A 914 -47.55 31.74 -47.62
CA ASP A 914 -48.29 32.50 -48.65
C ASP A 914 -48.34 31.75 -50.00
N ASP A 915 -49.50 31.15 -50.30
CA ASP A 915 -49.73 30.17 -51.38
C ASP A 915 -50.39 30.82 -52.62
N GLY A 916 -51.04 31.97 -52.41
CA GLY A 916 -51.98 32.57 -53.35
C GLY A 916 -51.41 33.51 -54.43
N ASP A 917 -52.09 33.57 -55.57
CA ASP A 917 -51.93 34.65 -56.56
C ASP A 917 -52.36 36.02 -55.95
N ASP A 918 -51.41 36.95 -55.81
CA ASP A 918 -51.58 38.38 -55.43
C ASP A 918 -51.99 38.68 -53.96
N GLN A 919 -51.01 38.64 -53.04
CA GLN A 919 -50.94 39.40 -51.77
C GLN A 919 -51.89 38.95 -50.62
N ALA A 920 -51.89 37.66 -50.30
CA ALA A 920 -52.39 37.19 -49.00
C ALA A 920 -51.39 37.52 -47.86
N LEU A 921 -51.84 37.36 -46.61
CA LEU A 921 -50.95 37.26 -45.46
C LEU A 921 -51.09 35.88 -44.82
N ASP A 922 -49.96 35.31 -44.42
CA ASP A 922 -49.90 34.09 -43.64
C ASP A 922 -48.75 34.18 -42.62
N TRP A 923 -48.66 33.22 -41.69
CA TRP A 923 -47.61 33.07 -40.68
C TRP A 923 -46.17 33.24 -41.21
N GLY A 924 -45.91 32.88 -42.47
CA GLY A 924 -44.61 33.04 -43.12
C GLY A 924 -44.35 34.41 -43.78
N SER A 925 -45.35 35.29 -43.90
CA SER A 925 -45.26 36.55 -44.67
C SER A 925 -44.34 37.59 -44.01
N GLU A 926 -43.43 38.19 -44.79
CA GLU A 926 -42.53 39.23 -44.30
C GLU A 926 -43.29 40.48 -43.84
N GLY A 927 -42.96 40.98 -42.64
CA GLY A 927 -43.58 42.16 -42.05
C GLY A 927 -44.85 41.91 -41.24
N LEU A 928 -45.35 40.66 -41.16
CA LEU A 928 -46.44 40.30 -40.26
C LEU A 928 -46.10 40.62 -38.79
N ALA A 929 -47.05 41.19 -38.04
CA ALA A 929 -46.93 41.46 -36.61
C ALA A 929 -47.12 40.19 -35.77
N LEU A 930 -46.27 39.18 -36.02
CA LEU A 930 -46.33 37.85 -35.41
C LEU A 930 -45.73 37.82 -33.99
N ILE A 931 -46.52 37.34 -33.04
CA ILE A 931 -46.02 36.82 -31.76
C ILE A 931 -45.87 35.31 -31.90
N ASN A 932 -44.62 34.83 -31.91
CA ASN A 932 -44.29 33.40 -31.84
C ASN A 932 -43.67 33.11 -30.47
N VAL A 933 -44.34 32.28 -29.68
CA VAL A 933 -43.81 31.75 -28.41
C VAL A 933 -43.38 30.32 -28.65
N LEU A 934 -42.08 30.05 -28.50
CA LEU A 934 -41.49 28.72 -28.59
C LEU A 934 -41.67 27.96 -27.26
N ASP A 935 -42.06 26.70 -27.37
CA ASP A 935 -42.04 25.70 -26.31
C ASP A 935 -40.95 24.66 -26.70
N ALA A 936 -40.04 24.34 -25.78
CA ALA A 936 -38.76 23.73 -26.12
C ALA A 936 -38.63 22.31 -25.53
N PRO A 937 -38.58 21.24 -26.37
CA PRO A 937 -38.61 19.87 -25.86
C PRO A 937 -37.35 19.50 -25.08
N LEU A 938 -37.53 18.74 -23.99
CA LEU A 938 -36.49 18.28 -23.04
C LEU A 938 -35.46 17.27 -23.62
N ALA A 939 -34.85 17.60 -24.76
CA ALA A 939 -33.84 16.81 -25.46
C ALA A 939 -32.40 17.29 -25.23
N ASP A 940 -32.21 18.47 -24.62
CA ASP A 940 -30.89 18.98 -24.21
C ASP A 940 -30.80 19.05 -22.68
N LEU A 941 -29.71 18.55 -22.10
CA LEU A 941 -29.50 18.45 -20.65
C LEU A 941 -28.70 19.66 -20.13
N SER A 942 -29.00 20.84 -20.67
CA SER A 942 -28.50 22.11 -20.14
C SER A 942 -29.29 22.52 -18.89
N PRO A 943 -28.65 23.02 -17.82
CA PRO A 943 -29.34 23.58 -16.65
C PRO A 943 -30.28 24.76 -16.98
N ASP A 944 -30.04 25.45 -18.10
CA ASP A 944 -30.62 26.76 -18.39
C ASP A 944 -31.94 26.70 -19.20
N TYR A 945 -32.37 25.51 -19.64
CA TYR A 945 -33.54 25.32 -20.52
C TYR A 945 -34.57 24.31 -19.97
N LEU A 946 -34.89 24.44 -18.69
CA LEU A 946 -35.92 23.65 -18.00
C LEU A 946 -37.25 24.44 -17.91
N ILE A 947 -38.09 24.39 -18.96
CA ILE A 947 -39.36 25.17 -19.03
C ILE A 947 -40.57 24.35 -19.59
N ASP A 948 -40.36 23.11 -20.05
CA ASP A 948 -41.43 22.20 -20.50
C ASP A 948 -42.34 21.79 -19.33
N ASP A 949 -43.56 22.31 -19.28
CA ASP A 949 -44.48 22.19 -18.14
C ASP A 949 -45.83 21.56 -18.54
N SER A 950 -46.37 20.67 -17.71
CA SER A 950 -47.68 20.03 -17.99
C SER A 950 -48.72 20.23 -16.88
N PHE A 951 -50.01 20.18 -17.24
CA PHE A 951 -51.10 20.17 -16.24
C PHE A 951 -51.30 18.75 -15.67
N SER A 952 -51.19 18.62 -14.36
CA SER A 952 -51.17 17.35 -13.63
C SER A 952 -52.48 17.11 -12.84
N ASP A 953 -52.51 16.04 -12.04
CA ASP A 953 -53.65 15.57 -11.20
C ASP A 953 -55.02 15.42 -11.91
N GLY A 954 -55.04 15.48 -13.25
CA GLY A 954 -56.25 15.41 -14.06
C GLY A 954 -57.05 16.72 -14.11
N ALA A 955 -56.39 17.86 -13.93
CA ALA A 955 -56.95 19.22 -13.97
C ALA A 955 -57.94 19.48 -15.11
N LYS A 956 -58.93 20.34 -14.86
CA LYS A 956 -60.09 20.62 -15.73
C LYS A 956 -60.06 22.02 -16.30
N GLU A 957 -60.77 22.20 -17.41
CA GLU A 957 -60.89 23.51 -18.06
C GLU A 957 -61.50 24.55 -17.10
N ASN A 958 -62.39 24.11 -16.20
CA ASN A 958 -63.03 24.93 -15.18
C ASN A 958 -62.21 25.15 -13.89
N ASP A 959 -61.05 24.51 -13.71
CA ASP A 959 -60.23 24.76 -12.52
C ASP A 959 -59.61 26.17 -12.60
N PRO A 960 -59.84 27.06 -11.62
CA PRO A 960 -59.41 28.47 -11.69
C PRO A 960 -57.91 28.65 -11.45
N VAL A 961 -57.25 27.63 -10.90
CA VAL A 961 -55.80 27.51 -10.73
C VAL A 961 -55.48 26.03 -10.98
N PRO A 962 -55.12 25.64 -12.21
CA PRO A 962 -54.76 24.24 -12.51
C PRO A 962 -53.43 23.88 -11.83
N THR A 963 -53.30 22.63 -11.40
CA THR A 963 -52.03 22.07 -10.92
C THR A 963 -51.06 21.96 -12.09
N VAL A 964 -49.93 22.66 -12.00
CA VAL A 964 -48.80 22.49 -12.93
C VAL A 964 -47.83 21.48 -12.32
N LEU A 965 -47.22 20.67 -13.18
CA LEU A 965 -46.01 19.90 -12.89
C LEU A 965 -44.90 20.50 -13.76
N ASP A 966 -43.89 21.07 -13.12
CA ASP A 966 -42.74 21.65 -13.81
C ASP A 966 -41.86 20.54 -14.41
N HIS A 967 -41.22 20.82 -15.55
CA HIS A 967 -40.22 19.97 -16.21
C HIS A 967 -40.74 18.56 -16.56
N SER A 968 -41.89 18.47 -17.22
CA SER A 968 -42.59 17.19 -17.47
C SER A 968 -43.14 17.05 -18.88
N ILE A 969 -42.43 16.25 -19.70
CA ILE A 969 -42.77 15.92 -21.09
C ILE A 969 -44.24 15.50 -21.24
N PRO A 970 -45.09 16.28 -21.94
CA PRO A 970 -46.45 15.88 -22.27
C PRO A 970 -46.46 14.70 -23.25
N PRO A 971 -47.52 13.88 -23.30
CA PRO A 971 -47.60 12.82 -24.31
C PRO A 971 -47.62 13.44 -25.72
N ASN A 972 -46.65 13.07 -26.58
CA ASN A 972 -46.29 13.69 -27.88
C ASN A 972 -47.45 14.25 -28.73
N LYS A 973 -48.60 13.56 -28.71
CA LYS A 973 -49.84 13.98 -29.39
C LYS A 973 -50.48 15.28 -28.84
N SER A 974 -50.02 15.81 -27.72
CA SER A 974 -50.55 16.98 -26.98
C SER A 974 -49.43 17.96 -26.58
N ASP A 975 -48.21 17.65 -26.99
CA ASP A 975 -46.93 18.28 -26.67
C ASP A 975 -46.65 19.38 -27.70
N LEU A 976 -46.49 20.63 -27.23
CA LEU A 976 -46.47 21.83 -28.08
C LEU A 976 -45.03 22.23 -28.43
N ILE A 977 -44.91 23.03 -29.50
CA ILE A 977 -43.62 23.61 -29.94
C ILE A 977 -43.75 25.10 -30.20
N ASN A 978 -44.89 25.54 -30.75
CA ASN A 978 -45.13 26.96 -31.01
C ASN A 978 -46.57 27.34 -30.69
N PHE A 979 -46.72 28.50 -30.05
CA PHE A 979 -47.97 29.26 -30.00
C PHE A 979 -47.80 30.53 -30.84
N LEU A 980 -48.64 30.68 -31.86
CA LEU A 980 -48.61 31.78 -32.81
C LEU A 980 -49.83 32.70 -32.61
N ILE A 981 -49.61 34.02 -32.61
CA ILE A 981 -50.68 35.03 -32.66
C ILE A 981 -50.30 36.10 -33.68
N ALA A 982 -51.22 36.45 -34.58
CA ALA A 982 -51.12 37.66 -35.39
C ALA A 982 -52.43 38.45 -35.38
N GLN A 983 -52.37 39.73 -35.78
CA GLN A 983 -53.53 40.63 -35.83
C GLN A 983 -53.53 41.41 -37.13
N ASP A 984 -54.73 41.67 -37.65
CA ASP A 984 -55.00 42.37 -38.91
C ASP A 984 -56.18 43.35 -38.69
N GLU A 985 -56.24 44.46 -39.43
CA GLU A 985 -57.35 45.42 -39.37
C GLU A 985 -57.80 45.83 -40.79
N VAL A 986 -58.91 45.27 -41.26
CA VAL A 986 -59.45 45.50 -42.61
C VAL A 986 -60.80 46.19 -42.54
N ASP A 987 -60.96 47.30 -43.26
CA ASP A 987 -62.16 48.16 -43.24
C ASP A 987 -62.60 48.62 -41.82
N GLY A 988 -61.66 48.71 -40.87
CA GLY A 988 -61.94 49.02 -39.46
C GLY A 988 -62.54 47.86 -38.66
N ASN A 989 -62.40 46.63 -39.16
CA ASN A 989 -62.70 45.41 -38.42
C ASN A 989 -61.38 44.79 -37.94
N GLY A 990 -61.25 44.55 -36.64
CA GLY A 990 -60.09 43.86 -36.08
C GLY A 990 -60.23 42.35 -36.22
N PHE A 991 -59.18 41.68 -36.65
CA PHE A 991 -59.08 40.24 -36.77
C PHE A 991 -57.95 39.69 -35.88
N LEU A 992 -58.10 38.45 -35.45
CA LEU A 992 -57.12 37.71 -34.66
C LEU A 992 -56.85 36.36 -35.33
N ALA A 993 -55.61 36.15 -35.75
CA ALA A 993 -55.10 34.84 -36.14
C ALA A 993 -54.48 34.16 -34.91
N LEU A 994 -54.75 32.86 -34.75
CA LEU A 994 -54.23 32.00 -33.68
C LEU A 994 -53.72 30.69 -34.29
N GLY A 995 -52.48 30.31 -34.02
CA GLY A 995 -51.86 29.09 -34.53
C GLY A 995 -51.18 28.26 -33.44
N TRP A 996 -51.06 26.95 -33.66
CA TRP A 996 -50.34 26.02 -32.79
C TRP A 996 -49.54 24.99 -33.61
N ILE A 997 -48.35 24.61 -33.12
CA ILE A 997 -47.53 23.51 -33.65
C ILE A 997 -47.27 22.50 -32.52
N ARG A 998 -47.34 21.19 -32.80
CA ARG A 998 -47.11 20.07 -31.86
C ARG A 998 -46.10 19.05 -32.38
N THR A 999 -45.47 18.26 -31.49
CA THR A 999 -44.39 17.32 -31.86
C THR A 999 -44.83 16.10 -32.66
N ASP A 1000 -46.04 15.57 -32.45
CA ASP A 1000 -46.56 14.42 -33.21
C ASP A 1000 -48.10 14.44 -33.31
N SER A 1001 -48.65 13.75 -34.31
CA SER A 1001 -50.09 13.58 -34.54
C SER A 1001 -50.63 12.19 -34.20
N LEU A 1002 -49.86 11.36 -33.46
CA LEU A 1002 -50.25 10.05 -32.92
C LEU A 1002 -51.36 10.08 -31.84
N GLY A 1003 -52.44 10.83 -32.06
CA GLY A 1003 -53.68 10.78 -31.32
C GLY A 1003 -54.53 12.04 -31.43
N THR A 1004 -55.81 11.90 -31.12
CA THR A 1004 -56.73 13.04 -30.98
C THR A 1004 -56.41 13.82 -29.70
N SER A 1005 -56.16 15.11 -29.88
CA SER A 1005 -55.99 16.12 -28.84
C SER A 1005 -56.62 17.40 -29.39
N ASN A 1006 -57.42 18.09 -28.57
CA ASN A 1006 -57.95 19.40 -28.92
C ASN A 1006 -57.05 20.47 -28.29
N PHE A 1007 -57.17 21.73 -28.72
CA PHE A 1007 -56.40 22.84 -28.15
C PHE A 1007 -57.33 23.96 -27.68
N ASP A 1008 -57.07 24.54 -26.51
CA ASP A 1008 -57.79 25.72 -26.03
C ASP A 1008 -56.85 26.92 -25.96
N PHE A 1009 -57.16 28.00 -26.69
CA PHE A 1009 -56.55 29.31 -26.50
C PHE A 1009 -57.33 30.10 -25.43
N GLU A 1010 -56.64 30.68 -24.46
CA GLU A 1010 -57.24 31.43 -23.35
C GLU A 1010 -56.73 32.87 -23.33
N LEU A 1011 -57.63 33.82 -23.59
CA LEU A 1011 -57.37 35.25 -23.68
C LEU A 1011 -57.86 35.93 -22.39
N ASN A 1012 -56.94 36.52 -21.64
CA ASN A 1012 -57.21 37.04 -20.30
C ASN A 1012 -56.98 38.55 -20.22
N GLN A 1013 -57.83 39.26 -19.48
CA GLN A 1013 -57.75 40.71 -19.24
C GLN A 1013 -56.79 41.07 -18.09
N SER A 1014 -56.19 40.08 -17.43
CA SER A 1014 -55.26 40.23 -16.30
C SER A 1014 -53.83 39.79 -16.65
N PHE A 1015 -52.83 40.52 -16.13
CA PHE A 1015 -51.44 40.07 -16.07
C PHE A 1015 -51.07 39.40 -14.73
N GLU A 1016 -51.93 39.52 -13.70
CA GLU A 1016 -51.66 38.95 -12.38
C GLU A 1016 -51.59 37.43 -12.48
N MET A 1017 -50.47 36.83 -12.10
CA MET A 1017 -50.30 35.38 -12.11
C MET A 1017 -51.05 34.73 -10.94
N SER A 1018 -51.62 33.57 -11.20
CA SER A 1018 -52.35 32.80 -10.20
C SER A 1018 -51.41 32.09 -9.22
N ALA A 1019 -51.97 31.38 -8.24
CA ALA A 1019 -51.17 30.74 -7.18
C ALA A 1019 -50.24 29.59 -7.67
N ASN A 1020 -50.32 29.19 -8.94
CA ASN A 1020 -49.37 28.28 -9.58
C ASN A 1020 -48.16 29.00 -10.24
N GLY A 1021 -48.13 30.33 -10.26
CA GLY A 1021 -47.04 31.12 -10.85
C GLY A 1021 -46.94 31.11 -12.38
N ARG A 1022 -47.76 30.32 -13.09
CA ARG A 1022 -47.68 30.11 -14.55
C ARG A 1022 -48.90 30.63 -15.30
N THR A 1023 -50.12 30.36 -14.82
CA THR A 1023 -51.36 30.79 -15.49
C THR A 1023 -51.92 32.09 -14.91
N PRO A 1024 -52.45 33.02 -15.72
CA PRO A 1024 -53.11 34.23 -15.24
C PRO A 1024 -54.29 33.98 -14.30
N VAL A 1025 -54.60 34.95 -13.44
CA VAL A 1025 -55.85 34.98 -12.65
C VAL A 1025 -57.02 35.34 -13.56
N ARG A 1026 -57.89 34.36 -13.83
CA ARG A 1026 -59.10 34.53 -14.64
C ARG A 1026 -60.11 35.52 -14.01
N SER A 1027 -60.69 36.35 -14.87
CA SER A 1027 -61.61 37.45 -14.57
C SER A 1027 -62.89 37.37 -15.42
N THR A 1028 -63.99 37.96 -14.97
CA THR A 1028 -65.26 37.93 -15.72
C THR A 1028 -65.13 38.71 -17.03
N GLY A 1029 -65.28 38.02 -18.16
CA GLY A 1029 -65.06 38.59 -19.49
C GLY A 1029 -63.78 38.10 -20.19
N ASP A 1030 -62.99 37.27 -19.52
CA ASP A 1030 -61.96 36.45 -20.17
C ASP A 1030 -62.61 35.41 -21.09
N VAL A 1031 -61.88 35.01 -22.13
CA VAL A 1031 -62.42 34.25 -23.26
C VAL A 1031 -61.56 33.00 -23.51
N LEU A 1032 -62.24 31.87 -23.72
CA LEU A 1032 -61.63 30.62 -24.18
C LEU A 1032 -62.10 30.33 -25.62
N ILE A 1033 -61.17 29.95 -26.50
CA ILE A 1033 -61.44 29.52 -27.87
C ILE A 1033 -60.94 28.08 -27.98
N SER A 1034 -61.87 27.14 -27.98
CA SER A 1034 -61.59 25.71 -28.17
C SER A 1034 -61.49 25.36 -29.65
N PHE A 1035 -60.47 24.59 -29.99
CA PHE A 1035 -60.13 24.05 -31.30
C PHE A 1035 -60.39 22.54 -31.28
N ASP A 1036 -61.64 22.15 -31.55
CA ASP A 1036 -62.12 20.78 -31.32
C ASP A 1036 -62.15 19.95 -32.61
N PHE A 1037 -61.47 18.80 -32.61
CA PHE A 1037 -61.47 17.85 -33.73
C PHE A 1037 -62.73 16.96 -33.69
N GLU A 1038 -63.55 17.00 -34.73
CA GLU A 1038 -64.63 16.02 -34.90
C GLU A 1038 -64.08 14.62 -35.27
N SER A 1039 -64.90 13.58 -35.09
CA SER A 1039 -64.51 12.16 -35.18
C SER A 1039 -64.15 11.64 -36.59
N SER A 1040 -63.77 12.52 -37.51
CA SER A 1040 -63.27 12.21 -38.85
C SER A 1040 -62.07 13.08 -39.27
N GLY A 1041 -61.29 13.58 -38.31
CA GLY A 1041 -59.91 14.08 -38.52
C GLY A 1041 -59.79 15.51 -39.03
N ASN A 1042 -60.49 15.86 -40.10
CA ASN A 1042 -60.20 17.08 -40.88
C ASN A 1042 -61.28 18.17 -40.73
N VAL A 1043 -62.04 18.17 -39.63
CA VAL A 1043 -63.05 19.19 -39.34
C VAL A 1043 -62.82 19.73 -37.93
N VAL A 1044 -62.45 21.00 -37.88
CA VAL A 1044 -62.23 21.77 -36.64
C VAL A 1044 -63.50 22.53 -36.30
N LEU A 1045 -63.95 22.41 -35.05
CA LEU A 1045 -65.03 23.19 -34.47
C LEU A 1045 -64.44 24.24 -33.51
N LEU A 1046 -64.39 25.50 -33.96
CA LEU A 1046 -64.08 26.64 -33.11
C LEU A 1046 -65.26 26.95 -32.18
N THR A 1047 -65.03 26.83 -30.88
CA THR A 1047 -66.03 27.16 -29.85
C THR A 1047 -65.50 28.25 -28.91
N LEU A 1048 -66.11 29.43 -28.96
CA LEU A 1048 -65.87 30.50 -27.99
C LEU A 1048 -66.67 30.27 -26.70
N ARG A 1049 -66.06 30.53 -25.55
CA ARG A 1049 -66.68 30.54 -24.22
C ARG A 1049 -66.23 31.77 -23.43
N GLU A 1050 -67.03 32.18 -22.46
CA GLU A 1050 -66.74 33.31 -21.57
C GLU A 1050 -66.61 32.82 -20.11
N TRP A 1051 -65.71 33.41 -19.32
CA TRP A 1051 -65.53 33.05 -17.92
C TRP A 1051 -66.62 33.71 -17.04
N ASP A 1052 -67.40 32.89 -16.31
CA ASP A 1052 -68.51 33.34 -15.46
C ASP A 1052 -68.01 34.18 -14.25
N GLY A 1053 -66.78 33.91 -13.79
CA GLY A 1053 -66.21 34.48 -12.56
C GLY A 1053 -66.89 33.93 -11.30
N ASP A 1054 -68.10 34.39 -11.01
CA ASP A 1054 -68.91 34.08 -9.81
C ASP A 1054 -69.14 32.57 -9.60
N ALA A 1055 -69.10 31.78 -10.67
CA ALA A 1055 -69.32 30.33 -10.63
C ALA A 1055 -68.12 29.51 -11.15
N THR A 1056 -66.93 30.13 -11.26
CA THR A 1056 -65.63 29.52 -11.60
C THR A 1056 -65.72 28.44 -12.69
N LYS A 1057 -66.23 28.82 -13.87
CA LYS A 1057 -66.44 27.91 -15.01
C LYS A 1057 -66.60 28.68 -16.32
N TRP A 1058 -66.45 27.96 -17.44
CA TRP A 1058 -66.71 28.45 -18.78
C TRP A 1058 -68.20 28.34 -19.16
N ILE A 1059 -68.79 29.44 -19.61
CA ILE A 1059 -70.19 29.56 -20.02
C ILE A 1059 -70.31 30.08 -21.46
N ASN A 1060 -71.55 30.33 -21.92
CA ASN A 1060 -71.86 31.01 -23.18
C ASN A 1060 -71.20 30.40 -24.42
N ALA A 1061 -71.14 29.07 -24.52
CA ALA A 1061 -70.54 28.36 -25.65
C ALA A 1061 -71.20 28.76 -26.99
N ARG A 1062 -70.43 29.39 -27.88
CA ARG A 1062 -70.81 29.83 -29.23
C ARG A 1062 -69.89 29.19 -30.27
N SER A 1063 -70.41 28.73 -31.40
CA SER A 1063 -69.56 28.16 -32.48
C SER A 1063 -69.27 29.23 -33.52
N LEU A 1064 -68.01 29.63 -33.62
CA LEU A 1064 -67.61 30.74 -34.49
C LEU A 1064 -67.75 30.39 -35.98
N ASN A 1065 -67.60 29.11 -36.33
CA ASN A 1065 -67.81 28.63 -37.71
C ASN A 1065 -69.30 28.66 -38.11
N ILE A 1066 -70.21 28.37 -37.17
CA ILE A 1066 -71.66 28.40 -37.40
C ILE A 1066 -72.19 29.85 -37.40
N GLU A 1067 -71.62 30.71 -36.56
CA GLU A 1067 -71.91 32.15 -36.54
C GLU A 1067 -71.27 32.89 -37.73
N GLY A 1068 -70.30 32.28 -38.41
CA GLY A 1068 -69.62 32.84 -39.57
C GLY A 1068 -68.60 33.92 -39.22
N THR A 1069 -68.15 33.97 -37.96
CA THR A 1069 -67.19 34.97 -37.45
C THR A 1069 -65.80 34.38 -37.13
N GLY A 1070 -65.63 33.06 -37.27
CA GLY A 1070 -64.33 32.38 -37.14
C GLY A 1070 -64.19 31.17 -38.07
N PHE A 1071 -63.01 30.99 -38.66
CA PHE A 1071 -62.63 29.87 -39.53
C PHE A 1071 -61.34 29.22 -39.02
N ALA A 1072 -61.13 27.95 -39.31
CA ALA A 1072 -59.94 27.21 -38.90
C ALA A 1072 -59.57 26.10 -39.90
N ALA A 1073 -58.27 25.79 -39.97
CA ALA A 1073 -57.70 24.73 -40.79
C ALA A 1073 -56.56 23.99 -40.05
N VAL A 1074 -56.12 22.87 -40.61
CA VAL A 1074 -55.03 22.00 -40.12
C VAL A 1074 -54.29 21.40 -41.32
N ASN A 1075 -52.99 21.13 -41.18
CA ASN A 1075 -52.21 20.65 -42.31
C ASN A 1075 -52.57 19.19 -42.71
N ASP A 1076 -52.96 18.99 -43.98
CA ASP A 1076 -53.31 17.68 -44.56
C ASP A 1076 -52.74 17.57 -45.99
N PRO A 1077 -51.80 16.64 -46.28
CA PRO A 1077 -51.16 16.50 -47.59
C PRO A 1077 -52.09 16.04 -48.73
N LEU A 1078 -53.39 15.85 -48.47
CA LEU A 1078 -54.41 15.55 -49.47
C LEU A 1078 -55.23 16.78 -49.92
N LEU A 1079 -54.97 17.98 -49.35
CA LEU A 1079 -55.55 19.25 -49.78
C LEU A 1079 -54.58 20.04 -50.67
N PHE A 1080 -55.12 20.71 -51.69
CA PHE A 1080 -54.40 21.75 -52.43
C PHE A 1080 -54.41 23.03 -51.56
N GLY A 1081 -53.24 23.64 -51.32
CA GLY A 1081 -53.04 24.66 -50.29
C GLY A 1081 -52.45 24.08 -48.99
N THR A 1082 -51.43 23.23 -49.09
CA THR A 1082 -50.71 22.71 -47.92
C THR A 1082 -49.23 22.50 -48.24
N ILE A 1083 -48.37 22.61 -47.22
CA ILE A 1083 -46.89 22.61 -47.33
C ILE A 1083 -46.41 21.44 -48.20
N PRO A 1084 -45.84 21.69 -49.40
CA PRO A 1084 -45.46 20.62 -50.33
C PRO A 1084 -44.39 19.67 -49.78
N GLU A 1085 -44.49 18.38 -50.12
CA GLU A 1085 -43.57 17.32 -49.70
C GLU A 1085 -42.12 17.59 -50.16
N GLY A 1086 -41.36 18.30 -49.32
CA GLY A 1086 -39.94 18.59 -49.51
C GLY A 1086 -39.47 20.01 -49.19
N GLU A 1087 -40.37 21.00 -49.06
CA GLU A 1087 -39.98 22.38 -48.78
C GLU A 1087 -39.82 22.67 -47.27
N PRO A 1088 -38.75 23.36 -46.82
CA PRO A 1088 -38.47 23.58 -45.40
C PRO A 1088 -39.23 24.78 -44.83
N ASN A 1089 -40.00 24.56 -43.77
CA ASN A 1089 -40.67 25.63 -43.00
C ASN A 1089 -39.65 26.56 -42.31
N THR A 1090 -39.82 27.88 -42.45
CA THR A 1090 -38.98 28.90 -41.81
C THR A 1090 -39.19 29.02 -40.30
N LEU A 1091 -40.39 28.73 -39.78
CA LEU A 1091 -40.73 28.82 -38.36
C LEU A 1091 -40.35 27.58 -37.54
N HIS A 1092 -40.20 26.42 -38.18
CA HIS A 1092 -39.91 25.13 -37.52
C HIS A 1092 -38.64 24.41 -38.05
N GLY A 1093 -38.03 24.89 -39.14
CA GLY A 1093 -36.77 24.34 -39.67
C GLY A 1093 -36.85 22.96 -40.34
N GLY A 1094 -38.05 22.44 -40.59
CA GLY A 1094 -38.27 21.10 -41.15
C GLY A 1094 -39.68 20.89 -41.73
N LEU A 1095 -39.97 19.66 -42.15
CA LEU A 1095 -41.29 19.24 -42.61
C LEU A 1095 -42.20 18.94 -41.42
N LEU A 1096 -43.41 19.49 -41.42
CA LEU A 1096 -44.42 19.26 -40.39
C LEU A 1096 -45.30 18.03 -40.73
N PRO A 1097 -45.40 17.01 -39.85
CA PRO A 1097 -46.29 15.86 -40.05
C PRO A 1097 -47.76 16.24 -40.21
N ASP A 1098 -48.56 15.41 -40.88
CA ASP A 1098 -50.02 15.54 -41.01
C ASP A 1098 -50.68 15.89 -39.66
N GLN A 1099 -51.50 16.93 -39.60
CA GLN A 1099 -52.20 17.42 -38.41
C GLN A 1099 -51.28 17.83 -37.23
N SER A 1100 -49.99 18.11 -37.46
CA SER A 1100 -49.08 18.68 -36.43
C SER A 1100 -49.17 20.20 -36.32
N PHE A 1101 -49.84 20.87 -37.26
CA PHE A 1101 -50.14 22.30 -37.21
C PHE A 1101 -51.64 22.55 -37.38
N GLY A 1102 -52.13 23.60 -36.73
CA GLY A 1102 -53.49 24.09 -36.90
C GLY A 1102 -53.62 25.57 -36.57
N GLU A 1103 -54.58 26.21 -37.23
CA GLU A 1103 -54.74 27.67 -37.25
C GLU A 1103 -56.20 28.11 -37.30
N ALA A 1104 -56.45 29.32 -36.84
CA ALA A 1104 -57.78 29.91 -36.77
C ALA A 1104 -57.74 31.43 -36.95
N LEU A 1105 -58.64 31.97 -37.76
CA LEU A 1105 -58.89 33.40 -37.93
C LEU A 1105 -60.26 33.76 -37.36
N ILE A 1106 -60.32 34.85 -36.58
CA ILE A 1106 -61.54 35.32 -35.91
C ILE A 1106 -61.72 36.81 -36.17
N ASN A 1107 -62.88 37.20 -36.70
CA ASN A 1107 -63.28 38.61 -36.79
C ASN A 1107 -63.78 39.07 -35.41
N LEU A 1108 -62.93 39.78 -34.66
CA LEU A 1108 -63.20 40.24 -33.30
C LEU A 1108 -64.38 41.24 -33.28
N THR A 1109 -64.40 42.18 -34.24
CA THR A 1109 -65.45 43.21 -34.35
C THR A 1109 -66.85 42.60 -34.49
N GLN A 1110 -67.00 41.51 -35.25
CA GLN A 1110 -68.26 40.78 -35.38
C GLN A 1110 -68.54 39.86 -34.18
N THR A 1111 -67.54 39.09 -33.73
CA THR A 1111 -67.67 38.11 -32.62
C THR A 1111 -68.09 38.73 -31.29
N PHE A 1112 -67.76 40.01 -31.08
CA PHE A 1112 -68.09 40.79 -29.89
C PHE A 1112 -69.09 41.94 -30.16
N GLU A 1113 -69.73 42.01 -31.33
CA GLU A 1113 -70.67 43.08 -31.73
C GLU A 1113 -70.15 44.53 -31.52
N GLY A 1114 -68.83 44.74 -31.58
CA GLY A 1114 -68.18 46.02 -31.28
C GLY A 1114 -67.97 46.35 -29.79
N ASP A 1115 -68.17 45.39 -28.88
CA ASP A 1115 -67.81 45.50 -27.46
C ASP A 1115 -66.28 45.57 -27.29
N CYS A 1116 -65.78 46.68 -26.75
CA CYS A 1116 -64.35 46.96 -26.67
C CYS A 1116 -63.71 46.24 -25.48
N ARG A 1117 -63.13 45.06 -25.74
CA ARG A 1117 -62.39 44.24 -24.76
C ARG A 1117 -60.89 44.37 -24.97
N LYS A 1118 -60.13 44.49 -23.87
CA LYS A 1118 -58.66 44.43 -23.89
C LYS A 1118 -58.18 43.18 -23.18
N PHE A 1119 -57.81 42.17 -23.96
CA PHE A 1119 -56.97 41.08 -23.45
C PHE A 1119 -55.52 41.58 -23.36
N VAL A 1120 -54.77 41.05 -22.39
CA VAL A 1120 -53.41 41.50 -22.06
C VAL A 1120 -52.42 40.35 -22.00
N SER A 1121 -52.88 39.14 -21.67
CA SER A 1121 -52.09 37.90 -21.75
C SER A 1121 -52.90 36.80 -22.42
N ALA A 1122 -52.21 35.92 -23.15
CA ALA A 1122 -52.78 34.76 -23.79
C ALA A 1122 -51.93 33.52 -23.51
N TYR A 1123 -52.54 32.34 -23.45
CA TYR A 1123 -51.82 31.07 -23.49
C TYR A 1123 -52.66 30.00 -24.21
N VAL A 1124 -52.01 28.96 -24.72
CA VAL A 1124 -52.63 27.79 -25.34
C VAL A 1124 -52.41 26.55 -24.46
N LYS A 1125 -53.28 25.54 -24.55
CA LYS A 1125 -53.13 24.25 -23.87
C LYS A 1125 -53.71 23.10 -24.67
N GLY A 1126 -53.03 21.96 -24.69
CA GLY A 1126 -53.58 20.70 -25.21
C GLY A 1126 -54.56 20.06 -24.23
N ARG A 1127 -55.67 19.48 -24.73
CA ARG A 1127 -56.66 18.75 -23.92
C ARG A 1127 -57.07 17.42 -24.56
N SER A 1128 -57.34 16.43 -23.72
CA SER A 1128 -57.50 15.02 -24.12
C SER A 1128 -58.94 14.58 -24.41
N SER A 1129 -59.92 15.49 -24.41
CA SER A 1129 -61.33 15.20 -24.67
C SER A 1129 -62.07 16.40 -25.24
N THR A 1130 -63.28 16.21 -25.76
CA THR A 1130 -64.18 17.30 -26.18
C THR A 1130 -65.12 17.83 -25.08
N PRO A 1131 -65.68 17.01 -24.15
CA PRO A 1131 -66.61 17.52 -23.15
C PRO A 1131 -65.86 18.30 -22.06
N PHE A 1132 -66.21 19.58 -21.89
CA PHE A 1132 -65.82 20.39 -20.74
C PHE A 1132 -66.38 19.78 -19.45
N THR A 1133 -65.56 19.73 -18.39
CA THR A 1133 -65.93 19.12 -17.09
C THR A 1133 -65.67 20.01 -15.88
#